data_AF-D8DUJ5-F1
#
_entry.id   AF-D8DUJ5-F1
#
_cell.length_a   1.000
_cell.length_b   1.000
_cell.length_c   1.000
_cell.angle_alpha   90.00
_cell.angle_beta   90.00
_cell.angle_gamma   90.00
#
_symmetry.space_group_name_H-M   'P 1'
#
loop_
_entity.id
_entity.type
_entity.pdbx_description
1 polymer ?
#
loop_
_entity_poly.entity_id
_entity_poly.type
_entity_poly.pdbx_seq_one_letter_code
_entity_poly.pdbx_strand_id
1 'polypeptide(L)'
;MDFSGIEFNWPQHHRPSTFLPVDSTIKENADGSVTVWVNEQEKMFHQKGAAGFTLRPGCAYLEIQGMVYNRTDLPQTFLWWANPAVSVNDHYQSVFPPDINAVFDHGKRAVSSFPIATGTYYKMDYSAGVDISNYKNIKVPTSYMAVNSKYNFEGGYENDTHGGMLHVASHHLSPGKKQWTWGNGDFGRAWDRNLTDEDGPYIELMAGVYTENQPDFAWLMPYEEKHFTQYFMPYRELGIVKNASKNLVMNIEETAVGAHLMLQATRKSVYRIVLFGQDDEILFDEVVELSPEEIFDTTIDMKGCAWQNIRFMAYNREKGRNALEMEWMPEPDAVRPIPDPAEAALLPQHIKTNEQLYLTGLHIEQYRHATYSPLDYYEEALRRDPDDYRCNNAMGLWYIRKGRFKKAEEYLRKAQHILYKRNPNPYDGEPLYNLGVSLKYQGKLDEAYQWFWKSTWNKGWADAGYFAAAQISIGQQRLDDALDEVERSLINNSHNHKARALKVAVLRYAGKSYEEVKAFIEESLQIDLFNYGILYEKYLFTGDEHVLNQLIELMHGNSNNYQELALDYAQAGLWKECIAVLDLAVREGAADAMTYFYKGWAYFKMGDEMTAVATFKTAETINPAYCFPNRLEAILALNTAKHFNDKGSFAPYYLGCLYFDKRQYSQAQQNWQLSAQCNPEYPTVWRNLALYYANKLADHDTALAYMERAFSLNQNDARVLMELDQLYKRLQRAPAERLAFLKKYPDLML
;
A
#
# COMPACT_ATOMS: atom_id res chain seq x y z
N MET A 1 9.55 15.64 -24.75
CA MET A 1 8.67 15.27 -23.63
C MET A 1 9.15 15.91 -22.36
N ASP A 2 8.33 16.81 -21.81
CA ASP A 2 8.49 17.33 -20.46
C ASP A 2 7.86 16.33 -19.46
N PHE A 3 8.56 16.07 -18.37
CA PHE A 3 8.20 15.06 -17.37
C PHE A 3 7.58 15.74 -16.14
N SER A 4 6.30 15.48 -15.89
CA SER A 4 5.51 16.10 -14.80
C SER A 4 5.32 15.14 -13.61
N GLY A 5 6.42 14.61 -13.06
CA GLY A 5 6.42 13.84 -11.80
C GLY A 5 5.82 12.42 -11.86
N ILE A 6 5.97 11.66 -10.77
CA ILE A 6 5.41 10.30 -10.59
C ILE A 6 4.61 10.26 -9.30
N GLU A 7 3.32 9.94 -9.37
CA GLU A 7 2.51 9.59 -8.21
C GLU A 7 2.68 8.11 -7.86
N PHE A 8 2.85 7.78 -6.58
CA PHE A 8 2.86 6.39 -6.09
C PHE A 8 1.59 6.09 -5.30
N ASN A 9 0.72 5.28 -5.90
CA ASN A 9 -0.51 4.80 -5.29
C ASN A 9 -0.22 3.55 -4.45
N TRP A 10 0.02 3.78 -3.16
CA TRP A 10 0.31 2.76 -2.16
C TRP A 10 -0.19 3.22 -0.77
N PRO A 11 -0.59 2.33 0.16
CA PRO A 11 -1.01 0.93 -0.05
C PRO A 11 -2.42 0.84 -0.68
N GLN A 12 -2.98 1.97 -1.09
CA GLN A 12 -4.27 2.16 -1.73
C GLN A 12 -4.10 3.25 -2.80
N HIS A 13 -5.05 3.39 -3.72
CA HIS A 13 -5.17 4.49 -4.69
C HIS A 13 -4.75 5.86 -4.12
N HIS A 14 -5.58 6.49 -3.29
CA HIS A 14 -5.24 7.76 -2.64
C HIS A 14 -5.20 7.58 -1.14
N ARG A 15 -4.24 8.23 -0.47
CA ARG A 15 -4.10 8.21 0.98
C ARG A 15 -4.12 9.64 1.54
N PRO A 16 -4.64 9.85 2.77
CA PRO A 16 -4.67 11.18 3.39
C PRO A 16 -3.28 11.81 3.58
N SER A 17 -2.22 10.99 3.56
CA SER A 17 -0.84 11.43 3.73
C SER A 17 -0.12 11.77 2.42
N THR A 18 -0.76 11.67 1.24
CA THR A 18 -0.11 11.92 -0.07
C THR A 18 0.61 13.27 -0.17
N PHE A 19 0.12 14.30 0.52
CA PHE A 19 0.71 15.65 0.53
C PHE A 19 1.52 15.98 1.80
N LEU A 20 1.71 15.00 2.69
CA LEU A 20 2.53 15.22 3.90
C LEU A 20 4.02 15.10 3.56
N PRO A 21 4.92 15.74 4.34
CA PRO A 21 6.35 15.47 4.24
C PRO A 21 6.64 13.97 4.39
N VAL A 22 7.56 13.47 3.57
CA VAL A 22 8.04 12.08 3.60
C VAL A 22 9.51 12.04 4.01
N ASP A 23 9.91 10.95 4.65
CA ASP A 23 11.30 10.75 5.06
C ASP A 23 12.15 10.56 3.81
N SER A 24 13.34 11.17 3.76
CA SER A 24 14.21 11.03 2.58
C SER A 24 15.69 11.04 2.92
N THR A 25 16.49 10.40 2.06
CA THR A 25 17.95 10.40 2.17
C THR A 25 18.60 10.14 0.81
N ILE A 26 19.88 10.49 0.67
CA ILE A 26 20.65 10.27 -0.56
C ILE A 26 21.73 9.23 -0.27
N LYS A 27 21.84 8.24 -1.16
CA LYS A 27 22.89 7.21 -1.12
C LYS A 27 23.77 7.35 -2.36
N GLU A 28 25.06 7.57 -2.13
CA GLU A 28 26.09 7.43 -3.16
C GLU A 28 26.57 5.98 -3.20
N ASN A 29 26.54 5.36 -4.38
CA ASN A 29 26.92 3.96 -4.56
C ASN A 29 28.36 3.84 -5.08
N ALA A 30 29.01 2.71 -4.79
CA ALA A 30 30.39 2.45 -5.19
C ALA A 30 30.63 2.43 -6.72
N ASP A 31 29.57 2.23 -7.52
CA ASP A 31 29.62 2.27 -8.98
C ASP A 31 29.45 3.69 -9.56
N GLY A 32 29.38 4.72 -8.70
CA GLY A 32 29.16 6.11 -9.08
C GLY A 32 27.69 6.47 -9.32
N SER A 33 26.76 5.53 -9.14
CA SER A 33 25.33 5.85 -9.18
C SER A 33 24.88 6.56 -7.90
N VAL A 34 23.84 7.38 -8.03
CA VAL A 34 23.23 8.10 -6.90
C VAL A 34 21.77 7.66 -6.79
N THR A 35 21.36 7.29 -5.58
CA THR A 35 19.98 6.94 -5.27
C THR A 35 19.38 7.96 -4.30
N VAL A 36 18.27 8.59 -4.69
CA VAL A 36 17.42 9.35 -3.76
C VAL A 36 16.36 8.41 -3.22
N TRP A 37 16.35 8.18 -1.92
CA TRP A 37 15.33 7.39 -1.26
C TRP A 37 14.26 8.27 -0.64
N VAL A 38 13.00 7.86 -0.80
CA VAL A 38 11.86 8.38 -0.04
C VAL A 38 11.19 7.22 0.70
N ASN A 39 10.65 7.50 1.88
CA ASN A 39 10.05 6.53 2.77
C ASN A 39 8.84 7.11 3.51
N GLU A 40 7.86 6.25 3.77
CA GLU A 40 6.72 6.56 4.61
C GLU A 40 6.32 5.35 5.46
N GLN A 41 6.10 5.57 6.77
CA GLN A 41 5.25 4.70 7.58
C GLN A 41 3.81 5.23 7.55
N GLU A 42 2.98 4.62 6.71
CA GLU A 42 1.67 5.16 6.39
C GLU A 42 0.68 5.01 7.56
N LYS A 43 -0.16 6.01 7.74
CA LYS A 43 -0.94 6.16 8.97
C LYS A 43 -2.18 5.27 9.03
N MET A 44 -2.71 4.76 7.92
CA MET A 44 -4.01 4.08 7.87
C MET A 44 -3.95 2.60 8.25
N PHE A 45 -2.96 1.88 7.70
CA PHE A 45 -2.79 0.43 7.88
C PHE A 45 -1.46 0.07 8.56
N HIS A 46 -0.65 1.07 8.95
CA HIS A 46 0.64 0.93 9.62
C HIS A 46 1.66 0.11 8.83
N GLN A 47 1.54 0.13 7.50
CA GLN A 47 2.53 -0.44 6.60
C GLN A 47 3.66 0.56 6.34
N LYS A 48 4.74 0.09 5.74
CA LYS A 48 5.87 0.91 5.29
C LYS A 48 6.02 0.79 3.78
N GLY A 49 6.19 1.92 3.12
CA GLY A 49 6.51 1.99 1.69
C GLY A 49 7.74 2.85 1.47
N ALA A 50 8.64 2.41 0.60
CA ALA A 50 9.81 3.18 0.19
C ALA A 50 10.03 3.10 -1.33
N ALA A 51 10.57 4.18 -1.90
CA ALA A 51 10.96 4.25 -3.31
C ALA A 51 12.38 4.84 -3.42
N GLY A 52 13.26 4.15 -4.14
CA GLY A 52 14.62 4.59 -4.44
C GLY A 52 14.76 4.96 -5.91
N PHE A 53 15.03 6.23 -6.19
CA PHE A 53 15.25 6.77 -7.54
C PHE A 53 16.75 6.77 -7.83
N THR A 54 17.21 5.86 -8.69
CA THR A 54 18.62 5.69 -9.00
C THR A 54 18.97 6.21 -10.38
N LEU A 55 19.93 7.13 -10.43
CA LEU A 55 20.59 7.56 -11.66
C LEU A 55 21.93 6.84 -11.78
N ARG A 56 22.13 6.15 -12.91
CA ARG A 56 23.36 5.38 -13.18
C ARG A 56 24.21 6.07 -14.24
N PRO A 57 25.54 6.16 -14.04
CA PRO A 57 26.44 6.74 -15.04
C PRO A 57 26.32 6.04 -16.39
N GLY A 58 26.13 6.80 -17.47
CA GLY A 58 26.08 6.29 -18.84
C GLY A 58 24.80 5.54 -19.21
N CYS A 59 23.77 5.55 -18.36
CA CYS A 59 22.48 4.95 -18.64
C CYS A 59 21.41 6.02 -18.94
N ALA A 60 20.60 5.80 -19.97
CA ALA A 60 19.45 6.61 -20.35
C ALA A 60 18.14 5.99 -19.82
N TYR A 61 18.04 5.88 -18.49
CA TYR A 61 16.80 5.50 -17.81
C TYR A 61 16.83 5.97 -16.34
N LEU A 62 15.65 6.15 -15.77
CA LEU A 62 15.44 6.27 -14.33
C LEU A 62 15.10 4.88 -13.77
N GLU A 63 15.93 4.37 -12.85
CA GLU A 63 15.65 3.14 -12.13
C GLU A 63 14.89 3.47 -10.84
N ILE A 64 13.77 2.81 -10.60
CA ILE A 64 12.95 2.97 -9.41
C ILE A 64 12.88 1.64 -8.67
N GLN A 65 13.41 1.60 -7.45
CA GLN A 65 13.33 0.46 -6.54
C GLN A 65 12.17 0.68 -5.58
N GLY A 66 11.13 -0.14 -5.64
CA GLY A 66 10.03 -0.09 -4.69
C GLY A 66 10.17 -1.17 -3.63
N MET A 67 9.86 -0.80 -2.39
CA MET A 67 9.80 -1.71 -1.24
C MET A 67 8.50 -1.47 -0.47
N VAL A 68 7.81 -2.54 -0.15
CA VAL A 68 6.59 -2.52 0.66
C VAL A 68 6.69 -3.53 1.80
N TYR A 69 6.42 -3.11 3.03
CA TYR A 69 6.62 -3.91 4.23
C TYR A 69 5.41 -3.82 5.18
N ASN A 70 4.88 -4.98 5.57
CA ASN A 70 3.83 -5.05 6.58
C ASN A 70 4.44 -5.06 7.99
N ARG A 71 4.43 -3.92 8.69
CA ARG A 71 4.98 -3.82 10.06
C ARG A 71 4.09 -4.48 11.12
N THR A 72 2.86 -4.86 10.76
CA THR A 72 1.83 -5.29 11.69
C THR A 72 1.86 -6.80 11.92
N ASP A 73 1.24 -7.22 13.02
CA ASP A 73 1.06 -8.63 13.39
C ASP A 73 -0.12 -9.30 12.68
N LEU A 74 -0.82 -8.60 11.77
CA LEU A 74 -1.97 -9.08 11.01
C LEU A 74 -1.69 -9.01 9.49
N PRO A 75 -2.26 -9.92 8.68
CA PRO A 75 -2.20 -9.79 7.22
C PRO A 75 -2.77 -8.43 6.79
N GLN A 76 -2.12 -7.75 5.86
CA GLN A 76 -2.64 -6.53 5.25
C GLN A 76 -2.86 -6.75 3.76
N THR A 77 -3.71 -5.92 3.16
CA THR A 77 -3.81 -5.83 1.71
C THR A 77 -3.08 -4.60 1.22
N PHE A 78 -2.62 -4.65 -0.02
CA PHE A 78 -2.00 -3.50 -0.64
C PHE A 78 -2.23 -3.43 -2.14
N LEU A 79 -1.99 -2.24 -2.67
CA LEU A 79 -1.91 -1.94 -4.08
C LEU A 79 -0.64 -1.10 -4.29
N TRP A 80 0.05 -1.31 -5.41
CA TRP A 80 1.12 -0.41 -5.86
C TRP A 80 0.91 -0.05 -7.33
N TRP A 81 0.85 1.24 -7.64
CA TRP A 81 0.99 1.77 -8.99
C TRP A 81 1.93 2.97 -9.00
N ALA A 82 2.88 2.96 -9.92
CA ALA A 82 3.67 4.13 -10.28
C ALA A 82 2.99 4.82 -11.47
N ASN A 83 2.65 6.10 -11.33
CA ASN A 83 1.87 6.86 -12.30
C ASN A 83 2.67 8.09 -12.77
N PRO A 84 3.68 7.93 -13.64
CA PRO A 84 4.23 9.06 -14.37
C PRO A 84 3.15 9.77 -15.18
N ALA A 85 3.11 11.09 -15.04
CA ALA A 85 2.39 11.94 -15.97
C ALA A 85 3.28 12.23 -17.19
N VAL A 86 2.70 12.09 -18.38
CA VAL A 86 3.36 12.32 -19.67
C VAL A 86 2.53 13.33 -20.45
N SER A 87 3.17 14.40 -20.90
CA SER A 87 2.54 15.38 -21.79
C SER A 87 2.07 14.71 -23.09
N VAL A 88 0.90 15.10 -23.58
CA VAL A 88 0.33 14.53 -24.81
C VAL A 88 -0.21 15.60 -25.74
N ASN A 89 -0.37 15.23 -27.01
CA ASN A 89 -0.98 16.07 -28.04
C ASN A 89 -1.75 15.20 -29.06
N ASP A 90 -2.26 15.80 -30.13
CA ASP A 90 -3.01 15.08 -31.17
C ASP A 90 -2.18 14.05 -31.98
N HIS A 91 -0.85 14.05 -31.81
CA HIS A 91 0.10 13.11 -32.42
C HIS A 91 0.53 11.99 -31.46
N TYR A 92 0.09 12.04 -30.20
CA TYR A 92 0.43 11.02 -29.21
C TYR A 92 -0.31 9.70 -29.45
N GLN A 93 0.44 8.61 -29.33
CA GLN A 93 -0.05 7.24 -29.44
C GLN A 93 0.45 6.38 -28.27
N SER A 94 -0.47 5.59 -27.71
CA SER A 94 -0.23 4.61 -26.66
C SER A 94 0.51 3.41 -27.25
N VAL A 95 1.53 2.92 -26.54
CA VAL A 95 2.33 1.77 -26.93
C VAL A 95 2.11 0.65 -25.92
N PHE A 96 1.13 -0.22 -26.20
CA PHE A 96 0.99 -1.49 -25.49
C PHE A 96 1.71 -2.61 -26.24
N PRO A 97 2.13 -3.67 -25.53
CA PRO A 97 2.72 -4.84 -26.16
C PRO A 97 1.87 -5.45 -27.29
N PRO A 98 2.50 -6.10 -28.28
CA PRO A 98 1.81 -6.60 -29.45
C PRO A 98 0.84 -7.76 -29.15
N ASP A 99 0.93 -8.39 -27.97
CA ASP A 99 0.00 -9.44 -27.54
C ASP A 99 -1.30 -8.91 -26.92
N ILE A 100 -1.43 -7.60 -26.71
CA ILE A 100 -2.63 -6.97 -26.18
C ILE A 100 -3.67 -6.78 -27.28
N ASN A 101 -4.78 -7.51 -27.18
CA ASN A 101 -5.94 -7.41 -28.08
C ASN A 101 -7.18 -6.78 -27.42
N ALA A 102 -7.16 -6.57 -26.11
CA ALA A 102 -8.29 -6.04 -25.36
C ALA A 102 -7.83 -5.26 -24.12
N VAL A 103 -8.66 -4.30 -23.69
CA VAL A 103 -8.44 -3.43 -22.53
C VAL A 103 -9.68 -3.38 -21.65
N PHE A 104 -9.46 -3.24 -20.35
CA PHE A 104 -10.49 -3.24 -19.31
C PHE A 104 -10.63 -1.88 -18.65
N ASP A 105 -11.82 -1.59 -18.10
CA ASP A 105 -11.99 -0.48 -17.16
C ASP A 105 -11.59 -0.87 -15.73
N HIS A 106 -11.79 0.08 -14.81
CA HIS A 106 -11.71 -0.14 -13.37
C HIS A 106 -12.61 -1.29 -12.90
N GLY A 107 -12.00 -2.30 -12.29
CA GLY A 107 -12.69 -3.47 -11.75
C GLY A 107 -13.17 -4.44 -12.82
N LYS A 108 -12.63 -4.35 -14.05
CA LYS A 108 -12.96 -5.25 -15.18
C LYS A 108 -14.47 -5.30 -15.51
N ARG A 109 -15.22 -4.22 -15.28
CA ARG A 109 -16.68 -4.13 -15.51
C ARG A 109 -17.06 -3.94 -16.98
N ALA A 110 -16.16 -3.37 -17.77
CA ALA A 110 -16.30 -3.19 -19.21
C ALA A 110 -15.01 -3.58 -19.93
N VAL A 111 -15.16 -4.10 -21.14
CA VAL A 111 -14.05 -4.56 -21.99
C VAL A 111 -14.21 -3.94 -23.38
N SER A 112 -13.10 -3.58 -24.01
CA SER A 112 -13.05 -3.17 -25.42
C SER A 112 -11.87 -3.83 -26.13
N SER A 113 -11.99 -4.03 -27.44
CA SER A 113 -10.85 -4.43 -28.27
C SER A 113 -9.81 -3.31 -28.37
N PHE A 114 -8.54 -3.68 -28.51
CA PHE A 114 -7.42 -2.74 -28.65
C PHE A 114 -6.54 -3.16 -29.84
N PRO A 115 -5.99 -2.22 -30.63
CA PRO A 115 -6.13 -0.76 -30.52
C PRO A 115 -7.45 -0.22 -31.08
N ILE A 116 -8.15 -1.00 -31.92
CA ILE A 116 -9.41 -0.57 -32.52
C ILE A 116 -10.57 -0.97 -31.59
N ALA A 117 -11.17 0.01 -30.92
CA ALA A 117 -12.38 -0.18 -30.12
C ALA A 117 -13.61 -0.30 -31.03
N THR A 118 -14.52 -1.18 -30.64
CA THR A 118 -15.86 -1.31 -31.23
C THR A 118 -16.91 -1.38 -30.13
N GLY A 119 -18.17 -1.06 -30.46
CA GLY A 119 -19.28 -1.05 -29.50
C GLY A 119 -19.19 0.09 -28.49
N THR A 120 -19.68 -0.12 -27.28
CA THR A 120 -19.73 0.93 -26.25
C THR A 120 -18.71 0.67 -25.14
N TYR A 121 -17.91 1.68 -24.82
CA TYR A 121 -16.94 1.63 -23.72
C TYR A 121 -16.95 2.97 -22.96
N TYR A 122 -16.99 2.93 -21.63
CA TYR A 122 -17.13 4.15 -20.80
C TYR A 122 -18.30 5.07 -21.19
N LYS A 123 -19.42 4.49 -21.61
CA LYS A 123 -20.61 5.22 -22.12
C LYS A 123 -20.35 6.03 -23.40
N MET A 124 -19.22 5.81 -24.07
CA MET A 124 -18.90 6.35 -25.39
C MET A 124 -19.13 5.31 -26.47
N ASP A 125 -19.68 5.72 -27.60
CA ASP A 125 -19.92 4.87 -28.76
C ASP A 125 -18.68 4.86 -29.68
N TYR A 126 -18.08 3.68 -29.81
CA TYR A 126 -16.95 3.37 -30.69
C TYR A 126 -17.36 2.40 -31.82
N SER A 127 -18.65 2.21 -32.09
CA SER A 127 -19.16 1.29 -33.11
C SER A 127 -18.57 1.49 -34.51
N ALA A 128 -18.07 2.68 -34.82
CA ALA A 128 -17.41 3.00 -36.09
C ALA A 128 -16.01 2.37 -36.26
N GLY A 129 -15.46 1.72 -35.23
CA GLY A 129 -14.08 1.24 -35.24
C GLY A 129 -13.10 2.39 -35.02
N VAL A 130 -12.84 2.71 -33.76
CA VAL A 130 -12.03 3.87 -33.39
C VAL A 130 -10.70 3.39 -32.82
N ASP A 131 -9.59 3.92 -33.35
CA ASP A 131 -8.27 3.68 -32.79
C ASP A 131 -8.12 4.43 -31.45
N ILE A 132 -8.31 3.70 -30.35
CA ILE A 132 -8.19 4.21 -28.99
C ILE A 132 -6.75 4.18 -28.46
N SER A 133 -5.77 3.78 -29.29
CA SER A 133 -4.37 4.03 -28.97
C SER A 133 -3.99 5.50 -29.19
N ASN A 134 -4.71 6.24 -30.03
CA ASN A 134 -4.41 7.63 -30.35
C ASN A 134 -5.16 8.61 -29.43
N TYR A 135 -4.43 9.49 -28.74
CA TYR A 135 -5.00 10.44 -27.78
C TYR A 135 -6.11 11.29 -28.38
N LYS A 136 -5.96 11.71 -29.65
CA LYS A 136 -6.92 12.61 -30.30
C LYS A 136 -8.34 12.02 -30.40
N ASN A 137 -8.46 10.70 -30.30
CA ASN A 137 -9.72 9.97 -30.42
C ASN A 137 -10.41 9.74 -29.07
N ILE A 138 -9.75 9.98 -27.94
CA ILE A 138 -10.28 9.71 -26.59
C ILE A 138 -10.97 10.97 -26.05
N LYS A 139 -12.31 11.03 -26.12
CA LYS A 139 -13.07 12.27 -25.82
C LYS A 139 -13.49 12.43 -24.36
N VAL A 140 -13.45 11.37 -23.56
CA VAL A 140 -13.97 11.35 -22.19
C VAL A 140 -12.94 10.74 -21.24
N PRO A 141 -13.06 10.98 -19.91
CA PRO A 141 -12.18 10.36 -18.94
C PRO A 141 -12.24 8.84 -19.03
N THR A 142 -11.10 8.22 -19.35
CA THR A 142 -11.06 6.80 -19.68
C THR A 142 -9.80 6.17 -19.12
N SER A 143 -9.95 4.94 -18.63
CA SER A 143 -8.84 4.06 -18.26
C SER A 143 -8.76 2.92 -19.26
N TYR A 144 -7.56 2.54 -19.66
CA TYR A 144 -7.32 1.36 -20.48
C TYR A 144 -6.31 0.48 -19.74
N MET A 145 -6.78 -0.62 -19.17
CA MET A 145 -5.93 -1.60 -18.49
C MET A 145 -5.70 -2.79 -19.42
N ALA A 146 -4.45 -3.01 -19.79
CA ALA A 146 -4.01 -4.22 -20.47
C ALA A 146 -3.70 -5.32 -19.44
N VAL A 147 -4.06 -6.56 -19.77
CA VAL A 147 -3.89 -7.74 -18.88
C VAL A 147 -3.29 -8.90 -19.65
N ASN A 148 -2.69 -9.86 -18.95
CA ASN A 148 -2.16 -11.11 -19.51
C ASN A 148 -1.07 -10.95 -20.59
N SER A 149 -0.30 -9.86 -20.58
CA SER A 149 0.84 -9.71 -21.50
C SER A 149 2.06 -10.48 -21.01
N LYS A 150 2.74 -11.20 -21.92
CA LYS A 150 4.04 -11.84 -21.69
C LYS A 150 5.22 -10.85 -21.77
N TYR A 151 4.96 -9.61 -22.19
CA TYR A 151 5.98 -8.59 -22.37
C TYR A 151 6.16 -7.71 -21.14
N ASN A 152 7.38 -7.18 -21.01
CA ASN A 152 7.84 -6.44 -19.85
C ASN A 152 7.66 -4.92 -19.98
N PHE A 153 6.96 -4.41 -21.00
CA PHE A 153 6.93 -2.98 -21.30
C PHE A 153 5.53 -2.43 -21.57
N GLU A 154 5.39 -1.12 -21.41
CA GLU A 154 4.31 -0.30 -21.95
C GLU A 154 4.82 1.13 -22.12
N GLY A 155 4.12 1.98 -22.86
CA GLY A 155 4.45 3.39 -22.89
C GLY A 155 3.70 4.22 -23.92
N GLY A 156 4.42 5.19 -24.49
CA GLY A 156 3.88 6.21 -25.37
C GLY A 156 4.84 6.64 -26.46
N TYR A 157 4.30 7.16 -27.55
CA TYR A 157 5.05 7.73 -28.67
C TYR A 157 4.38 9.00 -29.22
N GLU A 158 5.16 10.05 -29.43
CA GLU A 158 4.76 11.28 -30.11
C GLU A 158 5.18 11.21 -31.58
N ASN A 159 4.20 11.11 -32.49
CA ASN A 159 4.47 10.97 -33.93
C ASN A 159 4.97 12.25 -34.61
N ASP A 160 4.92 13.40 -33.95
CA ASP A 160 5.42 14.68 -34.46
C ASP A 160 6.86 14.96 -34.03
N THR A 161 7.18 14.78 -32.74
CA THR A 161 8.54 14.99 -32.20
C THR A 161 9.43 13.77 -32.37
N HIS A 162 8.84 12.62 -32.68
CA HIS A 162 9.49 11.30 -32.73
C HIS A 162 10.13 10.89 -31.40
N GLY A 163 9.59 11.39 -30.28
CA GLY A 163 9.99 11.02 -28.93
C GLY A 163 9.04 9.99 -28.31
N GLY A 164 9.54 9.20 -27.38
CA GLY A 164 8.75 8.22 -26.65
C GLY A 164 9.24 7.99 -25.23
N MET A 165 8.37 7.44 -24.38
CA MET A 165 8.71 6.97 -23.04
C MET A 165 8.18 5.56 -22.87
N LEU A 166 9.00 4.67 -22.28
CA LEU A 166 8.61 3.33 -21.90
C LEU A 166 8.79 3.12 -20.40
N HIS A 167 7.81 2.45 -19.81
CA HIS A 167 7.99 1.67 -18.60
C HIS A 167 8.51 0.28 -18.98
N VAL A 168 9.49 -0.23 -18.23
CA VAL A 168 9.94 -1.63 -18.30
C VAL A 168 10.08 -2.23 -16.92
N ALA A 169 9.48 -3.41 -16.70
CA ALA A 169 9.67 -4.25 -15.52
C ALA A 169 9.28 -5.70 -15.82
N SER A 170 9.76 -6.65 -15.01
CA SER A 170 9.34 -8.05 -15.12
C SER A 170 7.84 -8.16 -14.97
N HIS A 171 7.14 -8.72 -15.97
CA HIS A 171 5.69 -8.94 -15.93
C HIS A 171 5.26 -9.92 -14.82
N HIS A 172 6.19 -10.72 -14.26
CA HIS A 172 5.90 -11.54 -13.08
C HIS A 172 5.70 -10.72 -11.80
N LEU A 173 6.27 -9.52 -11.74
CA LEU A 173 6.13 -8.61 -10.61
C LEU A 173 5.23 -7.42 -10.95
N SER A 174 5.37 -6.86 -12.15
CA SER A 174 4.65 -5.68 -12.65
C SER A 174 3.78 -6.04 -13.86
N PRO A 175 2.75 -6.90 -13.72
CA PRO A 175 1.92 -7.29 -14.86
C PRO A 175 0.97 -6.16 -15.30
N GLY A 176 0.55 -5.29 -14.38
CA GLY A 176 -0.39 -4.22 -14.63
C GLY A 176 0.17 -3.16 -15.55
N LYS A 177 -0.51 -2.97 -16.68
CA LYS A 177 -0.20 -1.97 -17.71
C LYS A 177 -1.42 -1.13 -17.94
N LYS A 178 -1.36 0.17 -17.65
CA LYS A 178 -2.54 1.03 -17.68
C LYS A 178 -2.21 2.39 -18.28
N GLN A 179 -3.10 2.86 -19.13
CA GLN A 179 -3.17 4.25 -19.50
C GLN A 179 -4.42 4.90 -18.89
N TRP A 180 -4.28 6.10 -18.34
CA TRP A 180 -5.41 6.91 -17.91
C TRP A 180 -5.33 8.33 -18.46
N THR A 181 -6.48 8.89 -18.84
CA THR A 181 -6.56 10.28 -19.29
C THR A 181 -7.92 10.88 -18.95
N TRP A 182 -7.96 12.21 -18.77
CA TRP A 182 -9.20 12.99 -18.76
C TRP A 182 -9.89 13.06 -20.14
N GLY A 183 -9.20 12.66 -21.20
CA GLY A 183 -9.64 12.76 -22.59
C GLY A 183 -9.53 14.17 -23.15
N ASN A 184 -9.60 14.32 -24.47
CA ASN A 184 -9.48 15.61 -25.16
C ASN A 184 -10.83 16.30 -25.47
N GLY A 185 -11.89 15.93 -24.75
CA GLY A 185 -13.19 16.61 -24.80
C GLY A 185 -13.24 17.87 -23.92
N ASP A 186 -14.41 18.52 -23.85
CA ASP A 186 -14.59 19.73 -23.03
C ASP A 186 -14.31 19.50 -21.54
N PHE A 187 -14.67 18.32 -21.03
CA PHE A 187 -14.44 17.94 -19.65
C PHE A 187 -12.95 17.82 -19.33
N GLY A 188 -12.18 17.13 -20.18
CA GLY A 188 -10.74 16.97 -19.93
C GLY A 188 -9.97 18.27 -20.07
N ARG A 189 -10.29 19.08 -21.10
CA ARG A 189 -9.74 20.45 -21.21
C ARG A 189 -10.04 21.32 -20.00
N ALA A 190 -11.17 21.10 -19.31
CA ALA A 190 -11.46 21.82 -18.09
C ALA A 190 -10.57 21.38 -16.93
N TRP A 191 -10.25 20.09 -16.81
CA TRP A 191 -9.31 19.58 -15.82
C TRP A 191 -7.88 20.00 -16.11
N ASP A 192 -7.45 20.00 -17.38
CA ASP A 192 -6.13 20.48 -17.77
C ASP A 192 -5.91 21.91 -17.24
N ARG A 193 -6.89 22.81 -17.40
CA ARG A 193 -6.83 24.19 -16.85
C ARG A 193 -6.83 24.28 -15.32
N ASN A 194 -7.30 23.26 -14.61
CA ASN A 194 -7.35 23.25 -13.14
C ASN A 194 -6.14 22.56 -12.51
N LEU A 195 -5.48 21.65 -13.24
CA LEU A 195 -4.41 20.80 -12.72
C LEU A 195 -3.03 21.11 -13.31
N THR A 196 -2.98 21.84 -14.43
CA THR A 196 -1.73 22.24 -15.08
C THR A 196 -1.70 23.76 -15.19
N ASP A 197 -0.52 24.33 -14.95
CA ASP A 197 -0.29 25.76 -15.12
C ASP A 197 -0.13 26.08 -16.62
N GLU A 198 0.96 25.59 -17.24
CA GLU A 198 1.33 25.86 -18.64
C GLU A 198 1.57 24.58 -19.48
N ASP A 199 1.76 23.41 -18.85
CA ASP A 199 2.19 22.16 -19.52
C ASP A 199 1.10 21.47 -20.37
N GLY A 200 -0.17 21.85 -20.19
CA GLY A 200 -1.27 21.39 -21.02
C GLY A 200 -1.74 19.95 -20.74
N PRO A 201 -2.35 19.27 -21.71
CA PRO A 201 -2.94 17.95 -21.50
C PRO A 201 -1.86 16.89 -21.22
N TYR A 202 -2.20 15.94 -20.35
CA TYR A 202 -1.35 14.82 -20.00
C TYR A 202 -2.14 13.51 -19.97
N ILE A 203 -1.41 12.41 -19.95
CA ILE A 203 -1.92 11.11 -19.54
C ILE A 203 -1.06 10.54 -18.42
N GLU A 204 -1.61 9.58 -17.71
CA GLU A 204 -0.88 8.77 -16.75
C GLU A 204 -0.56 7.41 -17.39
N LEU A 205 0.73 7.09 -17.50
CA LEU A 205 1.20 5.74 -17.85
C LEU A 205 1.44 4.98 -16.55
N MET A 206 0.46 4.21 -16.10
CA MET A 206 0.44 3.63 -14.77
C MET A 206 0.91 2.17 -14.78
N ALA A 207 1.98 1.87 -14.04
CA ALA A 207 2.56 0.54 -13.95
C ALA A 207 2.26 -0.12 -12.60
N GLY A 208 1.49 -1.21 -12.64
CA GLY A 208 0.96 -1.92 -11.46
C GLY A 208 1.81 -3.12 -11.05
N VAL A 209 2.09 -3.26 -9.74
CA VAL A 209 2.91 -4.34 -9.17
C VAL A 209 2.07 -5.28 -8.29
N TYR A 210 2.18 -6.59 -8.52
CA TYR A 210 1.33 -7.67 -7.96
C TYR A 210 -0.16 -7.48 -8.26
N THR A 211 -0.48 -6.78 -9.35
CA THR A 211 -1.84 -6.38 -9.69
C THR A 211 -1.94 -6.12 -11.20
N GLU A 212 -3.05 -6.54 -11.82
CA GLU A 212 -3.32 -6.30 -13.24
C GLU A 212 -4.39 -5.22 -13.46
N ASN A 213 -5.16 -4.87 -12.44
CA ASN A 213 -6.28 -3.95 -12.56
C ASN A 213 -6.45 -3.10 -11.29
N GLN A 214 -7.44 -2.21 -11.28
CA GLN A 214 -7.73 -1.29 -10.21
C GLN A 214 -9.24 -1.25 -9.92
N PRO A 215 -9.70 -1.60 -8.70
CA PRO A 215 -8.92 -2.14 -7.61
C PRO A 215 -8.56 -3.62 -7.88
N ASP A 216 -7.36 -4.05 -7.53
CA ASP A 216 -6.98 -5.47 -7.45
C ASP A 216 -5.82 -5.57 -6.45
N PHE A 217 -6.17 -5.83 -5.19
CA PHE A 217 -5.22 -5.77 -4.07
C PHE A 217 -4.54 -7.12 -3.86
N ALA A 218 -3.25 -7.11 -3.55
CA ALA A 218 -2.51 -8.28 -3.11
C ALA A 218 -2.45 -8.38 -1.58
N TRP A 219 -2.25 -9.59 -1.06
CA TRP A 219 -1.94 -9.81 0.36
C TRP A 219 -0.46 -9.52 0.66
N LEU A 220 -0.21 -9.01 1.85
CA LEU A 220 1.10 -8.86 2.49
C LEU A 220 1.00 -9.41 3.91
N MET A 221 1.63 -10.55 4.15
CA MET A 221 1.58 -11.27 5.43
C MET A 221 2.30 -10.51 6.55
N PRO A 222 2.06 -10.81 7.83
CA PRO A 222 2.76 -10.15 8.94
C PRO A 222 4.27 -10.15 8.74
N TYR A 223 4.89 -8.97 8.78
CA TYR A 223 6.33 -8.79 8.62
C TYR A 223 6.91 -9.21 7.26
N GLU A 224 6.07 -9.43 6.24
CA GLU A 224 6.50 -9.67 4.87
C GLU A 224 6.99 -8.37 4.23
N GLU A 225 8.12 -8.45 3.51
CA GLU A 225 8.59 -7.44 2.58
C GLU A 225 8.41 -7.93 1.15
N LYS A 226 7.93 -7.07 0.27
CA LYS A 226 8.03 -7.26 -1.19
C LYS A 226 8.85 -6.12 -1.78
N HIS A 227 9.77 -6.47 -2.67
CA HIS A 227 10.59 -5.51 -3.40
C HIS A 227 10.48 -5.76 -4.91
N PHE A 228 10.66 -4.71 -5.69
CA PHE A 228 10.60 -4.76 -7.14
C PHE A 228 11.38 -3.59 -7.75
N THR A 229 11.66 -3.69 -9.05
CA THR A 229 12.37 -2.64 -9.79
C THR A 229 11.62 -2.32 -11.07
N GLN A 230 11.45 -1.03 -11.32
CA GLN A 230 10.81 -0.47 -12.52
C GLN A 230 11.81 0.48 -13.20
N TYR A 231 11.79 0.52 -14.53
CA TYR A 231 12.62 1.42 -15.32
C TYR A 231 11.70 2.32 -16.13
N PHE A 232 11.96 3.63 -16.09
CA PHE A 232 11.30 4.61 -16.95
C PHE A 232 12.37 5.17 -17.89
N MET A 233 12.21 4.93 -19.19
CA MET A 233 13.28 5.16 -20.16
C MET A 233 12.76 5.89 -21.40
N PRO A 234 13.43 6.97 -21.82
CA PRO A 234 13.12 7.61 -23.09
C PRO A 234 13.57 6.72 -24.25
N TYR A 235 12.88 6.85 -25.39
CA TYR A 235 13.34 6.35 -26.68
C TYR A 235 12.97 7.35 -27.77
N ARG A 236 13.57 7.23 -28.96
CA ARG A 236 13.31 8.16 -30.07
C ARG A 236 13.33 7.47 -31.42
N GLU A 237 12.55 7.98 -32.37
CA GLU A 237 12.50 7.62 -33.79
C GLU A 237 12.08 6.18 -34.13
N LEU A 238 12.05 5.25 -33.16
CA LEU A 238 11.67 3.85 -33.36
C LEU A 238 10.18 3.64 -33.70
N GLY A 239 9.29 4.59 -33.41
CA GLY A 239 7.85 4.39 -33.58
C GLY A 239 7.24 3.43 -32.57
N ILE A 240 6.28 2.61 -33.00
CA ILE A 240 5.54 1.69 -32.12
C ILE A 240 6.34 0.42 -31.86
N VAL A 241 7.04 0.43 -30.72
CA VAL A 241 7.95 -0.62 -30.24
C VAL A 241 7.30 -2.01 -30.21
N LYS A 242 8.04 -3.04 -30.65
CA LYS A 242 7.61 -4.45 -30.62
C LYS A 242 8.12 -5.21 -29.39
N ASN A 243 9.30 -4.85 -28.89
CA ASN A 243 9.82 -5.41 -27.63
C ASN A 243 10.79 -4.44 -26.95
N ALA A 244 10.87 -4.51 -25.63
CA ALA A 244 11.79 -3.72 -24.83
C ALA A 244 12.27 -4.47 -23.58
N SER A 245 13.53 -4.23 -23.27
CA SER A 245 14.20 -4.60 -22.02
C SER A 245 14.78 -3.34 -21.39
N LYS A 246 15.33 -3.43 -20.18
CA LYS A 246 16.00 -2.27 -19.57
C LYS A 246 17.22 -1.78 -20.35
N ASN A 247 17.82 -2.63 -21.20
CA ASN A 247 19.05 -2.31 -21.93
C ASN A 247 18.83 -2.01 -23.42
N LEU A 248 17.73 -2.50 -24.02
CA LEU A 248 17.52 -2.49 -25.46
C LEU A 248 16.03 -2.32 -25.80
N VAL A 249 15.73 -1.43 -26.74
CA VAL A 249 14.41 -1.16 -27.33
C VAL A 249 14.46 -1.55 -28.80
N MET A 250 13.41 -2.20 -29.30
CA MET A 250 13.36 -2.72 -30.66
C MET A 250 12.01 -2.47 -31.33
N ASN A 251 12.06 -1.94 -32.54
CA ASN A 251 10.96 -2.02 -33.49
C ASN A 251 11.41 -2.82 -34.72
N ILE A 252 10.50 -3.62 -35.26
CA ILE A 252 10.70 -4.34 -36.51
C ILE A 252 9.38 -4.39 -37.28
N GLU A 253 9.41 -4.02 -38.55
CA GLU A 253 8.22 -3.95 -39.40
C GLU A 253 8.44 -4.64 -40.75
N GLU A 254 7.39 -5.27 -41.27
CA GLU A 254 7.38 -5.80 -42.63
C GLU A 254 7.24 -4.65 -43.62
N THR A 255 8.15 -4.58 -44.58
CA THR A 255 8.12 -3.60 -45.68
C THR A 255 8.13 -4.31 -47.03
N ALA A 256 7.85 -3.57 -48.10
CA ALA A 256 7.88 -4.10 -49.46
C ALA A 256 9.25 -4.67 -49.89
N VAL A 257 10.34 -4.31 -49.19
CA VAL A 257 11.72 -4.66 -49.54
C VAL A 257 12.40 -5.53 -48.48
N GLY A 258 11.68 -5.96 -47.43
CA GLY A 258 12.22 -6.79 -46.36
C GLY A 258 11.75 -6.39 -44.96
N ALA A 259 12.44 -6.85 -43.92
CA ALA A 259 12.17 -6.46 -42.54
C ALA A 259 12.98 -5.20 -42.17
N HIS A 260 12.31 -4.11 -41.83
CA HIS A 260 12.95 -2.89 -41.32
C HIS A 260 13.15 -3.02 -39.82
N LEU A 261 14.40 -3.07 -39.37
CA LEU A 261 14.80 -3.27 -37.98
C LEU A 261 15.43 -2.00 -37.43
N MET A 262 14.88 -1.52 -36.31
CA MET A 262 15.40 -0.39 -35.55
C MET A 262 15.71 -0.81 -34.11
N LEU A 263 16.90 -0.43 -33.61
CA LEU A 263 17.34 -0.71 -32.25
C LEU A 263 17.90 0.53 -31.58
N GLN A 264 17.56 0.70 -30.29
CA GLN A 264 18.17 1.71 -29.42
C GLN A 264 18.61 1.05 -28.11
N ALA A 265 19.87 1.23 -27.73
CA ALA A 265 20.39 0.77 -26.45
C ALA A 265 20.26 1.87 -25.39
N THR A 266 20.00 1.51 -24.14
CA THR A 266 19.92 2.49 -23.04
C THR A 266 21.27 2.78 -22.38
N ARG A 267 22.34 2.13 -22.84
CA ARG A 267 23.73 2.42 -22.47
C ARG A 267 24.68 1.93 -23.56
N LYS A 268 25.91 2.44 -23.57
CA LYS A 268 26.94 1.97 -24.51
C LYS A 268 27.28 0.50 -24.27
N SER A 269 26.96 -0.38 -25.23
CA SER A 269 27.19 -1.83 -25.14
C SER A 269 27.40 -2.45 -26.54
N VAL A 270 27.98 -3.65 -26.60
CA VAL A 270 28.16 -4.41 -27.86
C VAL A 270 27.16 -5.57 -27.91
N TYR A 271 26.42 -5.66 -29.01
CA TYR A 271 25.42 -6.70 -29.25
C TYR A 271 25.77 -7.53 -30.48
N ARG A 272 25.45 -8.83 -30.43
CA ARG A 272 25.28 -9.65 -31.64
C ARG A 272 23.79 -9.72 -31.94
N ILE A 273 23.40 -9.29 -33.13
CA ILE A 273 22.02 -9.24 -33.60
C ILE A 273 21.83 -10.31 -34.65
N VAL A 274 20.88 -11.20 -34.44
CA VAL A 274 20.59 -12.30 -35.37
C VAL A 274 19.11 -12.29 -35.73
N LEU A 275 18.80 -12.31 -37.02
CA LEU A 275 17.46 -12.58 -37.53
C LEU A 275 17.46 -13.95 -38.19
N PHE A 276 16.66 -14.87 -37.64
CA PHE A 276 16.42 -16.18 -38.19
C PHE A 276 15.16 -16.17 -39.05
N GLY A 277 15.16 -16.95 -40.12
CA GLY A 277 13.99 -17.32 -40.91
C GLY A 277 13.50 -18.71 -40.55
N GLN A 278 12.78 -19.33 -41.49
CA GLN A 278 12.29 -20.69 -41.34
C GLN A 278 13.44 -21.70 -41.15
N ASP A 279 13.21 -22.72 -40.31
CA ASP A 279 14.18 -23.79 -40.02
C ASP A 279 15.55 -23.29 -39.51
N ASP A 280 15.55 -22.17 -38.76
CA ASP A 280 16.74 -21.51 -38.21
C ASP A 280 17.75 -21.01 -39.26
N GLU A 281 17.31 -20.72 -40.50
CA GLU A 281 18.15 -20.04 -41.51
C GLU A 281 18.56 -18.64 -41.02
N ILE A 282 19.84 -18.30 -41.10
CA ILE A 282 20.32 -16.96 -40.73
C ILE A 282 20.06 -15.98 -41.88
N LEU A 283 19.13 -15.06 -41.68
CA LEU A 283 18.83 -13.96 -42.60
C LEU A 283 19.78 -12.77 -42.37
N PHE A 284 20.16 -12.53 -41.11
CA PHE A 284 21.05 -11.45 -40.68
C PHE A 284 21.84 -11.87 -39.43
N ASP A 285 23.13 -11.55 -39.37
CA ASP A 285 24.00 -11.80 -38.21
C ASP A 285 25.12 -10.76 -38.18
N GLU A 286 25.00 -9.76 -37.32
CA GLU A 286 25.95 -8.66 -37.21
C GLU A 286 26.33 -8.39 -35.76
N VAL A 287 27.54 -7.89 -35.56
CA VAL A 287 28.00 -7.39 -34.25
C VAL A 287 28.06 -5.88 -34.31
N VAL A 288 27.27 -5.23 -33.48
CA VAL A 288 27.10 -3.77 -33.47
C VAL A 288 27.41 -3.22 -32.09
N GLU A 289 28.10 -2.08 -32.04
CA GLU A 289 28.19 -1.26 -30.85
C GLU A 289 27.01 -0.29 -30.87
N LEU A 290 26.20 -0.29 -29.82
CA LEU A 290 25.03 0.57 -29.68
C LEU A 290 25.23 1.52 -28.50
N SER A 291 24.61 2.69 -28.56
CA SER A 291 24.62 3.69 -27.48
C SER A 291 23.25 4.36 -27.36
N PRO A 292 22.98 5.12 -26.28
CA PRO A 292 21.75 5.91 -26.16
C PRO A 292 21.60 7.00 -27.22
N GLU A 293 22.72 7.44 -27.79
CA GLU A 293 22.80 8.55 -28.73
C GLU A 293 22.61 8.11 -30.18
N GLU A 294 22.72 6.82 -30.49
CA GLU A 294 22.68 6.30 -31.86
C GLU A 294 21.60 5.24 -32.02
N ILE A 295 20.83 5.35 -33.10
CA ILE A 295 19.86 4.34 -33.50
C ILE A 295 20.50 3.48 -34.56
N PHE A 296 20.43 2.16 -34.37
CA PHE A 296 20.72 1.22 -35.43
C PHE A 296 19.47 1.05 -36.28
N ASP A 297 19.56 1.40 -37.56
CA ASP A 297 18.46 1.40 -38.52
C ASP A 297 18.93 0.65 -39.77
N THR A 298 18.28 -0.47 -40.10
CA THR A 298 18.61 -1.27 -41.27
C THR A 298 17.38 -1.96 -41.86
N THR A 299 17.42 -2.23 -43.17
CA THR A 299 16.46 -3.12 -43.82
C THR A 299 17.14 -4.44 -44.16
N ILE A 300 16.52 -5.56 -43.76
CA ILE A 300 17.02 -6.92 -43.94
C ILE A 300 16.19 -7.61 -45.02
N ASP A 301 16.86 -8.09 -46.07
CA ASP A 301 16.21 -8.95 -47.08
C ASP A 301 15.77 -10.28 -46.44
N MET A 302 14.46 -10.55 -46.48
CA MET A 302 13.89 -11.77 -45.92
C MET A 302 14.15 -13.01 -46.79
N LYS A 303 14.75 -12.87 -47.99
CA LYS A 303 15.07 -13.96 -48.91
C LYS A 303 13.88 -14.86 -49.25
N GLY A 304 12.67 -14.29 -49.25
CA GLY A 304 11.41 -15.02 -49.46
C GLY A 304 10.87 -15.76 -48.23
N CYS A 305 11.51 -15.64 -47.05
CA CYS A 305 10.94 -16.09 -45.79
C CYS A 305 9.66 -15.31 -45.48
N ALA A 306 8.58 -16.01 -45.11
CA ALA A 306 7.35 -15.38 -44.68
C ALA A 306 7.57 -14.63 -43.35
N TRP A 307 6.94 -13.47 -43.18
CA TRP A 307 7.02 -12.66 -41.97
C TRP A 307 6.79 -13.50 -40.71
N GLN A 308 5.71 -14.29 -40.67
CA GLN A 308 5.33 -15.11 -39.51
C GLN A 308 6.36 -16.15 -39.07
N ASN A 309 7.37 -16.44 -39.91
CA ASN A 309 8.41 -17.43 -39.63
C ASN A 309 9.73 -16.81 -39.15
N ILE A 310 9.81 -15.48 -38.99
CA ILE A 310 11.05 -14.85 -38.53
C ILE A 310 11.18 -14.91 -37.00
N ARG A 311 12.42 -14.98 -36.52
CA ARG A 311 12.77 -14.84 -35.10
C ARG A 311 13.96 -13.93 -34.92
N PHE A 312 13.77 -12.85 -34.18
CA PHE A 312 14.82 -11.92 -33.79
C PHE A 312 15.46 -12.35 -32.46
N MET A 313 16.79 -12.29 -32.38
CA MET A 313 17.54 -12.48 -31.14
C MET A 313 18.67 -11.45 -31.01
N ALA A 314 18.76 -10.81 -29.85
CA ALA A 314 19.86 -9.93 -29.48
C ALA A 314 20.64 -10.50 -28.29
N TYR A 315 21.96 -10.61 -28.44
CA TYR A 315 22.86 -11.09 -27.39
C TYR A 315 23.77 -9.96 -26.93
N ASN A 316 23.72 -9.60 -25.66
CA ASN A 316 24.67 -8.69 -25.04
C ASN A 316 26.02 -9.41 -24.89
N ARG A 317 27.11 -8.81 -25.40
CA ARG A 317 28.47 -9.39 -25.42
C ARG A 317 29.38 -8.90 -24.31
N GLU A 318 28.87 -8.16 -23.34
CA GLU A 318 29.70 -7.65 -22.25
C GLU A 318 30.34 -8.76 -21.40
N LYS A 319 31.55 -8.47 -20.91
CA LYS A 319 32.33 -9.36 -20.01
C LYS A 319 32.55 -10.77 -20.57
N GLY A 320 32.57 -10.92 -21.90
CA GLY A 320 32.87 -12.19 -22.58
C GLY A 320 31.76 -13.25 -22.46
N ARG A 321 30.55 -12.87 -22.05
CA ARG A 321 29.37 -13.75 -22.05
C ARG A 321 28.43 -13.30 -23.17
N ASN A 322 27.91 -14.24 -23.95
CA ASN A 322 26.77 -13.99 -24.85
C ASN A 322 25.49 -14.25 -24.05
N ALA A 323 24.99 -13.24 -23.36
CA ALA A 323 23.72 -13.33 -22.64
C ALA A 323 22.58 -12.92 -23.59
N LEU A 324 21.54 -13.75 -23.70
CA LEU A 324 20.33 -13.38 -24.43
C LEU A 324 19.69 -12.17 -23.73
N GLU A 325 19.63 -11.04 -24.43
CA GLU A 325 18.99 -9.81 -23.95
C GLU A 325 17.52 -9.77 -24.36
N MET A 326 17.24 -10.19 -25.59
CA MET A 326 15.92 -10.08 -26.19
C MET A 326 15.70 -11.16 -27.24
N GLU A 327 14.49 -11.72 -27.23
CA GLU A 327 13.96 -12.59 -28.27
C GLU A 327 12.59 -12.04 -28.69
N TRP A 328 12.30 -12.08 -29.98
CA TRP A 328 11.01 -11.67 -30.50
C TRP A 328 10.63 -12.45 -31.75
N MET A 329 9.33 -12.67 -31.91
CA MET A 329 8.71 -13.29 -33.08
C MET A 329 7.39 -12.54 -33.35
N PRO A 330 6.94 -12.44 -34.61
CA PRO A 330 5.62 -11.90 -34.90
C PRO A 330 4.52 -12.59 -34.12
N GLU A 331 3.55 -11.82 -33.64
CA GLU A 331 2.35 -12.42 -33.04
C GLU A 331 1.51 -13.09 -34.14
N PRO A 332 0.98 -14.30 -33.89
CA PRO A 332 0.15 -14.99 -34.88
C PRO A 332 -1.04 -14.15 -35.30
N ASP A 333 -1.36 -14.16 -36.60
CA ASP A 333 -2.57 -13.54 -37.17
C ASP A 333 -3.82 -14.36 -36.83
N ALA A 334 -4.13 -14.41 -35.54
CA ALA A 334 -5.26 -15.15 -34.97
C ALA A 334 -6.21 -14.17 -34.27
N VAL A 335 -7.50 -14.27 -34.59
CA VAL A 335 -8.56 -13.54 -33.87
C VAL A 335 -8.60 -14.06 -32.43
N ARG A 336 -8.09 -13.26 -31.49
CA ARG A 336 -8.14 -13.57 -30.06
C ARG A 336 -9.51 -13.16 -29.51
N PRO A 337 -10.18 -14.03 -28.73
CA PRO A 337 -11.44 -13.67 -28.11
C PRO A 337 -11.24 -12.48 -27.16
N ILE A 338 -12.22 -11.58 -27.14
CA ILE A 338 -12.28 -10.52 -26.14
C ILE A 338 -12.71 -11.19 -24.82
N PRO A 339 -11.99 -11.00 -23.70
CA PRO A 339 -12.38 -11.63 -22.45
C PRO A 339 -13.69 -11.06 -21.90
N ASP A 340 -14.37 -11.85 -21.07
CA ASP A 340 -15.60 -11.43 -20.40
C ASP A 340 -15.34 -10.42 -19.27
N PRO A 341 -16.27 -9.49 -19.01
CA PRO A 341 -16.26 -8.65 -17.81
C PRO A 341 -16.34 -9.48 -16.51
N ALA A 342 -15.90 -8.89 -15.41
CA ALA A 342 -16.04 -9.48 -14.08
C ALA A 342 -17.51 -9.62 -13.65
N GLU A 343 -17.83 -10.75 -13.05
CA GLU A 343 -19.16 -11.03 -12.50
C GLU A 343 -19.30 -10.50 -11.06
N ALA A 344 -20.49 -9.98 -10.74
CA ALA A 344 -20.80 -9.55 -9.39
C ALA A 344 -20.93 -10.76 -8.44
N ALA A 345 -20.40 -10.63 -7.22
CA ALA A 345 -20.58 -11.65 -6.19
C ALA A 345 -22.06 -11.89 -5.88
N LEU A 346 -22.46 -13.16 -5.80
CA LEU A 346 -23.81 -13.54 -5.39
C LEU A 346 -24.05 -13.19 -3.91
N LEU A 347 -25.29 -12.87 -3.55
CA LEU A 347 -25.68 -12.71 -2.15
C LEU A 347 -25.43 -14.03 -1.37
N PRO A 348 -25.06 -13.97 -0.07
CA PRO A 348 -24.69 -15.15 0.72
C PRO A 348 -25.71 -16.30 0.65
N GLN A 349 -27.00 -15.99 0.74
CA GLN A 349 -28.08 -17.00 0.69
C GLN A 349 -28.19 -17.73 -0.66
N HIS A 350 -27.65 -17.18 -1.75
CA HIS A 350 -27.66 -17.79 -3.08
C HIS A 350 -26.40 -18.61 -3.37
N ILE A 351 -25.35 -18.48 -2.56
CA ILE A 351 -24.15 -19.30 -2.69
C ILE A 351 -24.43 -20.71 -2.13
N LYS A 352 -24.06 -21.74 -2.89
CA LYS A 352 -24.45 -23.13 -2.59
C LYS A 352 -23.61 -23.81 -1.51
N THR A 353 -22.31 -23.54 -1.46
CA THR A 353 -21.37 -24.28 -0.60
C THR A 353 -20.68 -23.35 0.40
N ASN A 354 -20.28 -23.91 1.54
CA ASN A 354 -19.48 -23.18 2.53
C ASN A 354 -18.10 -22.80 1.99
N GLU A 355 -17.52 -23.63 1.12
CA GLU A 355 -16.29 -23.31 0.39
C GLU A 355 -16.42 -21.97 -0.34
N GLN A 356 -17.47 -21.84 -1.15
CA GLN A 356 -17.67 -20.64 -1.95
C GLN A 356 -18.04 -19.43 -1.08
N LEU A 357 -18.74 -19.63 0.04
CA LEU A 357 -18.99 -18.55 1.01
C LEU A 357 -17.67 -18.05 1.61
N TYR A 358 -16.79 -18.95 2.04
CA TYR A 358 -15.47 -18.61 2.56
C TYR A 358 -14.62 -17.87 1.52
N LEU A 359 -14.50 -18.41 0.31
CA LEU A 359 -13.72 -17.80 -0.78
C LEU A 359 -14.29 -16.43 -1.20
N THR A 360 -15.62 -16.28 -1.23
CA THR A 360 -16.25 -14.99 -1.53
C THR A 360 -15.99 -13.98 -0.42
N GLY A 361 -16.11 -14.38 0.85
CA GLY A 361 -15.75 -13.53 1.98
C GLY A 361 -14.29 -13.07 1.93
N LEU A 362 -13.37 -13.98 1.60
CA LEU A 362 -11.94 -13.66 1.44
C LEU A 362 -11.71 -12.67 0.29
N HIS A 363 -12.35 -12.87 -0.86
CA HIS A 363 -12.31 -11.94 -1.98
C HIS A 363 -12.82 -10.55 -1.57
N ILE A 364 -13.97 -10.47 -0.88
CA ILE A 364 -14.55 -9.20 -0.41
C ILE A 364 -13.63 -8.46 0.56
N GLU A 365 -12.94 -9.17 1.45
CA GLU A 365 -11.92 -8.57 2.34
C GLU A 365 -10.69 -8.09 1.54
N GLN A 366 -10.16 -8.94 0.66
CA GLN A 366 -9.00 -8.63 -0.17
C GLN A 366 -9.24 -7.38 -1.02
N TYR A 367 -10.38 -7.32 -1.72
CA TYR A 367 -10.74 -6.23 -2.62
C TYR A 367 -11.13 -4.92 -1.89
N ARG A 368 -11.19 -4.93 -0.55
CA ARG A 368 -11.71 -3.82 0.27
C ARG A 368 -13.08 -3.36 -0.22
N HIS A 369 -13.97 -4.30 -0.50
CA HIS A 369 -15.22 -4.04 -1.21
C HIS A 369 -16.05 -2.94 -0.52
N ALA A 370 -16.53 -1.95 -1.30
CA ALA A 370 -17.19 -0.78 -0.75
C ALA A 370 -18.63 -1.05 -0.26
N THR A 371 -19.35 -1.99 -0.91
CA THR A 371 -20.77 -2.26 -0.63
C THR A 371 -21.03 -3.57 0.13
N TYR A 372 -20.40 -4.69 -0.23
CA TYR A 372 -20.54 -5.97 0.49
C TYR A 372 -19.68 -6.03 1.75
N SER A 373 -20.17 -6.76 2.76
CA SER A 373 -19.44 -7.08 3.98
C SER A 373 -18.96 -8.54 3.93
N PRO A 374 -17.68 -8.84 4.23
CA PRO A 374 -17.20 -10.22 4.25
C PRO A 374 -17.86 -11.04 5.36
N LEU A 375 -18.33 -10.38 6.44
CA LEU A 375 -19.02 -11.02 7.55
C LEU A 375 -20.29 -11.72 7.11
N ASP A 376 -21.06 -11.13 6.21
CA ASP A 376 -22.35 -11.69 5.78
C ASP A 376 -22.15 -13.09 5.17
N TYR A 377 -20.99 -13.32 4.54
CA TYR A 377 -20.60 -14.60 3.96
C TYR A 377 -20.09 -15.58 5.02
N TYR A 378 -19.21 -15.13 5.93
CA TYR A 378 -18.69 -15.98 7.00
C TYR A 378 -19.76 -16.39 8.01
N GLU A 379 -20.68 -15.49 8.37
CA GLU A 379 -21.80 -15.76 9.26
C GLU A 379 -22.79 -16.74 8.63
N GLU A 380 -23.09 -16.60 7.33
CA GLU A 380 -23.93 -17.57 6.63
C GLU A 380 -23.26 -18.94 6.54
N ALA A 381 -21.94 -19.00 6.35
CA ALA A 381 -21.19 -20.26 6.37
C ALA A 381 -21.27 -20.92 7.75
N LEU A 382 -21.07 -20.16 8.83
CA LEU A 382 -21.14 -20.64 10.21
C LEU A 382 -22.56 -20.99 10.66
N ARG A 383 -23.59 -20.36 10.07
CA ARG A 383 -24.99 -20.75 10.29
C ARG A 383 -25.28 -22.14 9.73
N ARG A 384 -24.66 -22.49 8.59
CA ARG A 384 -24.82 -23.80 7.91
C ARG A 384 -23.94 -24.88 8.53
N ASP A 385 -22.69 -24.55 8.80
CA ASP A 385 -21.71 -25.40 9.47
C ASP A 385 -20.99 -24.58 10.54
N PRO A 386 -21.43 -24.68 11.80
CA PRO A 386 -20.76 -24.00 12.90
C PRO A 386 -19.30 -24.41 13.07
N ASP A 387 -18.89 -25.56 12.53
CA ASP A 387 -17.57 -26.16 12.69
C ASP A 387 -16.65 -25.91 11.47
N ASP A 388 -16.99 -24.99 10.56
CA ASP A 388 -16.01 -24.53 9.54
C ASP A 388 -14.89 -23.73 10.24
N TYR A 389 -13.72 -24.34 10.40
CA TYR A 389 -12.60 -23.73 11.11
C TYR A 389 -12.07 -22.47 10.41
N ARG A 390 -12.22 -22.35 9.09
CA ARG A 390 -11.69 -21.23 8.30
C ARG A 390 -12.56 -20.00 8.50
N CYS A 391 -13.88 -20.17 8.49
CA CYS A 391 -14.80 -19.09 8.82
C CYS A 391 -14.69 -18.68 10.30
N ASN A 392 -14.47 -19.62 11.22
CA ASN A 392 -14.15 -19.28 12.61
C ASN A 392 -12.84 -18.48 12.71
N ASN A 393 -11.78 -18.89 12.01
CA ASN A 393 -10.53 -18.12 11.94
C ASN A 393 -10.74 -16.71 11.36
N ALA A 394 -11.46 -16.59 10.24
CA ALA A 394 -11.74 -15.30 9.60
C ALA A 394 -12.53 -14.35 10.51
N MET A 395 -13.56 -14.85 11.21
CA MET A 395 -14.29 -14.08 12.22
C MET A 395 -13.38 -13.67 13.38
N GLY A 396 -12.53 -14.59 13.85
CA GLY A 396 -11.52 -14.32 14.87
C GLY A 396 -10.59 -13.17 14.49
N LEU A 397 -9.93 -13.27 13.32
CA LEU A 397 -9.05 -12.26 12.76
C LEU A 397 -9.78 -10.92 12.59
N TRP A 398 -11.01 -10.92 12.08
CA TRP A 398 -11.82 -9.71 11.97
C TRP A 398 -12.04 -9.02 13.32
N TYR A 399 -12.38 -9.79 14.37
CA TYR A 399 -12.57 -9.23 15.72
C TYR A 399 -11.26 -8.72 16.33
N ILE A 400 -10.10 -9.30 16.02
CA ILE A 400 -8.80 -8.72 16.40
C ILE A 400 -8.63 -7.35 15.74
N ARG A 401 -8.83 -7.26 14.41
CA ARG A 401 -8.77 -5.97 13.67
C ARG A 401 -9.71 -4.92 14.26
N LYS A 402 -10.83 -5.34 14.87
CA LYS A 402 -11.82 -4.45 15.51
C LYS A 402 -11.59 -4.19 17.00
N GLY A 403 -10.50 -4.68 17.57
CA GLY A 403 -10.15 -4.47 18.98
C GLY A 403 -11.04 -5.22 19.97
N ARG A 404 -11.71 -6.28 19.53
CA ARG A 404 -12.62 -7.11 20.35
C ARG A 404 -11.95 -8.44 20.70
N PHE A 405 -10.79 -8.37 21.35
CA PHE A 405 -9.91 -9.52 21.60
C PHE A 405 -10.61 -10.71 22.28
N LYS A 406 -11.42 -10.46 23.32
CA LYS A 406 -12.18 -11.54 23.97
C LYS A 406 -13.15 -12.27 23.02
N LYS A 407 -13.85 -11.52 22.15
CA LYS A 407 -14.72 -12.14 21.13
C LYS A 407 -13.90 -12.90 20.09
N ALA A 408 -12.75 -12.36 19.68
CA ALA A 408 -11.85 -13.06 18.76
C ALA A 408 -11.39 -14.39 19.34
N GLU A 409 -11.00 -14.43 20.62
CA GLU A 409 -10.60 -15.66 21.31
C GLU A 409 -11.67 -16.75 21.25
N GLU A 410 -12.96 -16.40 21.41
CA GLU A 410 -14.06 -17.37 21.34
C GLU A 410 -14.11 -18.10 19.99
N TYR A 411 -14.03 -17.37 18.87
CA TYR A 411 -13.98 -17.96 17.53
C TYR A 411 -12.68 -18.74 17.27
N LEU A 412 -11.54 -18.20 17.70
CA LEU A 412 -10.22 -18.80 17.44
C LEU A 412 -10.01 -20.09 18.23
N ARG A 413 -10.51 -20.17 19.48
CA ARG A 413 -10.53 -21.42 20.24
C ARG A 413 -11.41 -22.47 19.58
N LYS A 414 -12.54 -22.07 18.96
CA LYS A 414 -13.37 -22.98 18.20
C LYS A 414 -12.61 -23.54 16.98
N ALA A 415 -11.99 -22.66 16.18
CA ALA A 415 -11.15 -23.06 15.05
C ALA A 415 -10.02 -24.02 15.48
N GLN A 416 -9.32 -23.69 16.57
CA GLN A 416 -8.27 -24.52 17.15
C GLN A 416 -8.79 -25.91 17.56
N HIS A 417 -9.92 -25.98 18.28
CA HIS A 417 -10.50 -27.25 18.71
C HIS A 417 -10.86 -28.16 17.52
N ILE A 418 -11.44 -27.57 16.46
CA ILE A 418 -11.80 -28.31 15.24
C ILE A 418 -10.56 -28.86 14.55
N LEU A 419 -9.52 -28.03 14.36
CA LEU A 419 -8.25 -28.45 13.77
C LEU A 419 -7.61 -29.61 14.56
N TYR A 420 -7.74 -29.58 15.88
CA TYR A 420 -7.10 -30.56 16.78
C TYR A 420 -7.87 -31.86 16.91
N LYS A 421 -9.12 -31.92 16.41
CA LYS A 421 -10.00 -33.08 16.56
C LYS A 421 -9.38 -34.39 16.07
N ARG A 422 -8.55 -34.33 15.03
CA ARG A 422 -7.89 -35.50 14.44
C ARG A 422 -6.37 -35.46 14.53
N ASN A 423 -5.77 -34.27 14.45
CA ASN A 423 -4.33 -34.10 14.45
C ASN A 423 -3.93 -32.96 15.38
N PRO A 424 -3.04 -33.19 16.37
CA PRO A 424 -2.55 -32.11 17.24
C PRO A 424 -1.59 -31.13 16.54
N ASN A 425 -1.25 -31.41 15.27
CA ASN A 425 -0.34 -30.63 14.42
C ASN A 425 -1.07 -30.31 13.11
N PRO A 426 -1.83 -29.21 13.02
CA PRO A 426 -2.56 -28.88 11.80
C PRO A 426 -1.64 -28.45 10.67
N TYR A 427 -2.10 -28.64 9.43
CA TYR A 427 -1.37 -28.20 8.23
C TYR A 427 -1.17 -26.69 8.21
N ASP A 428 -2.20 -25.93 8.59
CA ASP A 428 -2.20 -24.47 8.64
C ASP A 428 -2.03 -23.96 10.08
N GLY A 429 -1.08 -23.04 10.27
CA GLY A 429 -0.75 -22.42 11.55
C GLY A 429 -1.51 -21.13 11.84
N GLU A 430 -2.23 -20.56 10.87
CA GLU A 430 -2.87 -19.24 10.99
C GLU A 430 -3.80 -19.13 12.21
N PRO A 431 -4.73 -20.08 12.45
CA PRO A 431 -5.67 -19.92 13.56
C PRO A 431 -4.99 -19.97 14.93
N LEU A 432 -3.85 -20.67 15.03
CA LEU A 432 -3.05 -20.75 16.25
C LEU A 432 -2.27 -19.45 16.48
N TYR A 433 -1.67 -18.90 15.41
CA TYR A 433 -1.01 -17.60 15.47
C TYR A 433 -2.00 -16.49 15.86
N ASN A 434 -3.15 -16.41 15.20
CA ASN A 434 -4.19 -15.44 15.50
C ASN A 434 -4.72 -15.59 16.94
N LEU A 435 -4.86 -16.83 17.44
CA LEU A 435 -5.18 -17.08 18.85
C LEU A 435 -4.10 -16.49 19.78
N GLY A 436 -2.83 -16.72 19.48
CA GLY A 436 -1.69 -16.12 20.18
C GLY A 436 -1.77 -14.59 20.20
N VAL A 437 -2.02 -13.95 19.05
CA VAL A 437 -2.19 -12.49 18.95
C VAL A 437 -3.33 -11.99 19.85
N SER A 438 -4.50 -12.62 19.78
CA SER A 438 -5.66 -12.26 20.61
C SER A 438 -5.36 -12.39 22.11
N LEU A 439 -4.66 -13.45 22.52
CA LEU A 439 -4.26 -13.68 23.91
C LEU A 439 -3.21 -12.66 24.37
N LYS A 440 -2.26 -12.30 23.50
CA LYS A 440 -1.23 -11.27 23.76
C LYS A 440 -1.88 -9.92 24.04
N TYR A 441 -2.84 -9.48 23.22
CA TYR A 441 -3.58 -8.23 23.44
C TYR A 441 -4.43 -8.23 24.73
N GLN A 442 -4.78 -9.41 25.24
CA GLN A 442 -5.45 -9.57 26.54
C GLN A 442 -4.48 -9.67 27.74
N GLY A 443 -3.17 -9.65 27.49
CA GLY A 443 -2.14 -9.81 28.52
C GLY A 443 -1.94 -11.25 29.01
N LYS A 444 -2.55 -12.25 28.36
CA LYS A 444 -2.39 -13.69 28.66
C LYS A 444 -1.11 -14.23 28.03
N LEU A 445 0.04 -13.69 28.43
CA LEU A 445 1.32 -13.86 27.73
C LEU A 445 1.81 -15.32 27.71
N ASP A 446 1.69 -16.05 28.81
CA ASP A 446 2.18 -17.44 28.89
C ASP A 446 1.40 -18.36 27.94
N GLU A 447 0.09 -18.17 27.81
CA GLU A 447 -0.73 -18.91 26.87
C GLU A 447 -0.44 -18.49 25.42
N ALA A 448 -0.32 -17.18 25.17
CA ALA A 448 0.02 -16.65 23.86
C ALA A 448 1.34 -17.24 23.34
N TYR A 449 2.36 -17.29 24.20
CA TYR A 449 3.68 -17.86 23.91
C TYR A 449 3.59 -19.31 23.42
N GLN A 450 2.79 -20.15 24.08
CA GLN A 450 2.60 -21.55 23.67
C GLN A 450 1.98 -21.65 22.26
N TRP A 451 0.99 -20.80 21.97
CA TRP A 451 0.33 -20.81 20.66
C TRP A 451 1.20 -20.24 19.54
N PHE A 452 2.04 -19.24 19.81
CA PHE A 452 3.02 -18.76 18.85
C PHE A 452 4.04 -19.84 18.49
N TRP A 453 4.61 -20.53 19.48
CA TRP A 453 5.50 -21.66 19.22
C TRP A 453 4.79 -22.75 18.41
N LYS A 454 3.53 -23.03 18.73
CA LYS A 454 2.77 -24.05 18.02
C LYS A 454 2.46 -23.66 16.57
N SER A 455 2.23 -22.38 16.27
CA SER A 455 2.02 -21.92 14.90
C SER A 455 3.27 -22.09 14.04
N THR A 456 4.48 -22.05 14.62
CA THR A 456 5.74 -22.22 13.89
C THR A 456 6.01 -23.62 13.35
N TRP A 457 5.22 -24.62 13.79
CA TRP A 457 5.35 -25.98 13.25
C TRP A 457 4.82 -26.07 11.80
N ASN A 458 4.22 -24.99 11.31
CA ASN A 458 3.98 -24.70 9.90
C ASN A 458 4.95 -23.62 9.41
N LYS A 459 5.57 -23.84 8.23
CA LYS A 459 6.57 -22.92 7.64
C LYS A 459 6.00 -21.53 7.32
N GLY A 460 4.73 -21.43 6.94
CA GLY A 460 4.08 -20.18 6.56
C GLY A 460 3.85 -19.19 7.73
N TRP A 461 3.96 -19.66 8.98
CA TRP A 461 3.81 -18.85 10.19
C TRP A 461 5.04 -18.92 11.11
N ALA A 462 6.14 -19.48 10.62
CA ALA A 462 7.35 -19.68 11.41
C ALA A 462 8.00 -18.35 11.78
N ASP A 463 8.20 -17.44 10.81
CA ASP A 463 8.86 -16.16 11.06
C ASP A 463 8.06 -15.27 12.02
N ALA A 464 6.77 -15.08 11.76
CA ALA A 464 5.87 -14.26 12.58
C ALA A 464 5.68 -14.86 13.99
N GLY A 465 5.50 -16.18 14.09
CA GLY A 465 5.35 -16.87 15.38
C GLY A 465 6.62 -16.80 16.24
N TYR A 466 7.80 -17.06 15.66
CA TYR A 466 9.06 -16.91 16.38
C TYR A 466 9.33 -15.46 16.80
N PHE A 467 9.02 -14.48 15.95
CA PHE A 467 9.15 -13.07 16.32
C PHE A 467 8.25 -12.70 17.51
N ALA A 468 6.99 -13.13 17.49
CA ALA A 468 6.06 -12.87 18.58
C ALA A 468 6.47 -13.57 19.89
N ALA A 469 7.05 -14.77 19.82
CA ALA A 469 7.64 -15.46 20.96
C ALA A 469 8.85 -14.69 21.53
N ALA A 470 9.77 -14.24 20.67
CA ALA A 470 10.94 -13.45 21.05
C ALA A 470 10.56 -12.16 21.79
N GLN A 471 9.51 -11.47 21.33
CA GLN A 471 8.96 -10.28 21.99
C GLN A 471 8.48 -10.58 23.42
N ILE A 472 7.90 -11.77 23.67
CA ILE A 472 7.48 -12.17 25.02
C ILE A 472 8.71 -12.54 25.86
N SER A 473 9.63 -13.34 25.31
CA SER A 473 10.81 -13.83 26.03
C SER A 473 11.71 -12.69 26.52
N ILE A 474 11.99 -11.68 25.69
CA ILE A 474 12.79 -10.52 26.12
C ILE A 474 12.07 -9.71 27.21
N GLY A 475 10.77 -9.50 27.10
CA GLY A 475 9.97 -8.81 28.13
C GLY A 475 9.93 -9.56 29.47
N GLN A 476 10.11 -10.88 29.43
CA GLN A 476 10.26 -11.76 30.60
C GLN A 476 11.73 -11.97 31.01
N GLN A 477 12.68 -11.24 30.42
CA GLN A 477 14.14 -11.36 30.64
C GLN A 477 14.74 -12.73 30.34
N ARG A 478 14.07 -13.57 29.54
CA ARG A 478 14.62 -14.83 29.02
C ARG A 478 15.46 -14.55 27.77
N LEU A 479 16.67 -14.01 27.99
CA LEU A 479 17.50 -13.49 26.90
C LEU A 479 18.00 -14.58 25.92
N ASP A 480 18.37 -15.76 26.44
CA ASP A 480 18.83 -16.87 25.59
C ASP A 480 17.69 -17.38 24.69
N ASP A 481 16.48 -17.55 25.25
CA ASP A 481 15.29 -17.92 24.49
C ASP A 481 14.96 -16.85 23.44
N ALA A 482 14.97 -15.57 23.82
CA ALA A 482 14.67 -14.47 22.92
C ALA A 482 15.67 -14.39 21.75
N LEU A 483 16.95 -14.70 21.99
CA LEU A 483 17.97 -14.74 20.96
C LEU A 483 17.75 -15.90 19.98
N ASP A 484 17.51 -17.11 20.47
CA ASP A 484 17.21 -18.28 19.61
C ASP A 484 15.94 -18.02 18.79
N GLU A 485 14.88 -17.50 19.42
CA GLU A 485 13.60 -17.22 18.76
C GLU A 485 13.75 -16.15 17.67
N VAL A 486 14.40 -15.02 17.95
CA VAL A 486 14.57 -13.97 16.94
C VAL A 486 15.50 -14.42 15.79
N GLU A 487 16.49 -15.27 16.08
CA GLU A 487 17.33 -15.87 15.04
C GLU A 487 16.55 -16.85 14.16
N ARG A 488 15.69 -17.70 14.74
CA ARG A 488 14.78 -18.54 13.97
C ARG A 488 13.83 -17.71 13.11
N SER A 489 13.32 -16.60 13.63
CA SER A 489 12.49 -15.68 12.83
C SER A 489 13.26 -15.18 11.61
N LEU A 490 14.49 -14.69 11.80
CA LEU A 490 15.34 -14.15 10.73
C LEU A 490 15.85 -15.21 9.74
N ILE A 491 16.01 -16.47 10.15
CA ILE A 491 16.29 -17.58 9.23
C ILE A 491 15.12 -17.81 8.27
N ASN A 492 13.88 -17.60 8.75
CA ASN A 492 12.68 -17.76 7.93
C ASN A 492 12.32 -16.50 7.13
N ASN A 493 12.77 -15.32 7.59
CA ASN A 493 12.54 -14.02 6.97
C ASN A 493 13.64 -13.02 7.42
N SER A 494 14.77 -12.99 6.70
CA SER A 494 15.91 -12.11 7.04
C SER A 494 15.63 -10.61 6.85
N HIS A 495 14.54 -10.30 6.15
CA HIS A 495 14.04 -8.95 5.85
C HIS A 495 12.97 -8.49 6.84
N ASN A 496 12.66 -9.25 7.90
CA ASN A 496 11.81 -8.76 8.99
C ASN A 496 12.51 -7.62 9.75
N HIS A 497 12.25 -6.38 9.35
CA HIS A 497 12.90 -5.18 9.90
C HIS A 497 12.74 -5.05 11.42
N LYS A 498 11.58 -5.41 11.96
CA LYS A 498 11.31 -5.40 13.40
C LYS A 498 12.06 -6.51 14.14
N ALA A 499 12.17 -7.71 13.57
CA ALA A 499 12.98 -8.78 14.16
C ALA A 499 14.48 -8.42 14.18
N ARG A 500 14.99 -7.72 13.15
CA ARG A 500 16.36 -7.22 13.15
C ARG A 500 16.61 -6.23 14.29
N ALA A 501 15.73 -5.23 14.46
CA ALA A 501 15.82 -4.29 15.57
C ALA A 501 15.70 -5.00 16.94
N LEU A 502 14.78 -5.95 17.07
CA LEU A 502 14.61 -6.74 18.30
C LEU A 502 15.87 -7.56 18.63
N LYS A 503 16.53 -8.16 17.62
CA LYS A 503 17.79 -8.88 17.83
C LYS A 503 18.87 -7.97 18.41
N VAL A 504 19.01 -6.75 17.89
CA VAL A 504 19.97 -5.77 18.41
C VAL A 504 19.63 -5.40 19.88
N ALA A 505 18.35 -5.20 20.18
CA ALA A 505 17.90 -4.97 21.57
C ALA A 505 18.20 -6.17 22.49
N VAL A 506 17.92 -7.41 22.07
CA VAL A 506 18.26 -8.64 22.83
C VAL A 506 19.76 -8.68 23.13
N LEU A 507 20.61 -8.41 22.14
CA LEU A 507 22.07 -8.44 22.30
C LEU A 507 22.57 -7.34 23.25
N ARG A 508 21.94 -6.15 23.22
CA ARG A 508 22.22 -5.08 24.19
C ARG A 508 21.90 -5.51 25.62
N TYR A 509 20.72 -6.09 25.82
CA TYR A 509 20.31 -6.63 27.13
C TYR A 509 21.19 -7.80 27.59
N ALA A 510 21.75 -8.58 26.66
CA ALA A 510 22.73 -9.63 26.93
C ALA A 510 24.15 -9.10 27.22
N GLY A 511 24.36 -7.78 27.22
CA GLY A 511 25.64 -7.15 27.56
C GLY A 511 26.72 -7.27 26.49
N LYS A 512 26.32 -7.47 25.22
CA LYS A 512 27.26 -7.47 24.09
C LYS A 512 27.87 -6.09 23.88
N SER A 513 29.07 -6.04 23.31
CA SER A 513 29.72 -4.78 22.91
C SER A 513 29.22 -4.31 21.54
N TYR A 514 29.34 -3.01 21.25
CA TYR A 514 29.01 -2.47 19.92
C TYR A 514 29.79 -3.20 18.81
N GLU A 515 31.06 -3.53 19.04
CA GLU A 515 31.90 -4.16 18.01
C GLU A 515 31.49 -5.60 17.68
N GLU A 516 30.88 -6.32 18.62
CA GLU A 516 30.30 -7.64 18.34
C GLU A 516 29.04 -7.56 17.47
N VAL A 517 28.29 -6.45 17.53
CA VAL A 517 26.99 -6.32 16.85
C VAL A 517 27.03 -5.39 15.63
N LYS A 518 28.09 -4.62 15.47
CA LYS A 518 28.26 -3.57 14.45
C LYS A 518 27.98 -4.09 13.04
N ALA A 519 28.54 -5.23 12.66
CA ALA A 519 28.35 -5.78 11.33
C ALA A 519 26.87 -6.03 11.01
N PHE A 520 26.10 -6.55 11.98
CA PHE A 520 24.67 -6.81 11.82
C PHE A 520 23.85 -5.51 11.80
N ILE A 521 24.23 -4.51 12.60
CA ILE A 521 23.61 -3.17 12.56
C ILE A 521 23.79 -2.54 11.18
N GLU A 522 25.01 -2.51 10.65
CA GLU A 522 25.30 -1.91 9.35
C GLU A 522 24.63 -2.69 8.20
N GLU A 523 24.63 -4.02 8.25
CA GLU A 523 23.88 -4.86 7.29
C GLU A 523 22.37 -4.54 7.34
N SER A 524 21.81 -4.35 8.54
CA SER A 524 20.40 -3.99 8.70
C SER A 524 20.06 -2.63 8.09
N LEU A 525 20.96 -1.65 8.22
CA LEU A 525 20.81 -0.32 7.61
C LEU A 525 21.01 -0.35 6.09
N GLN A 526 21.77 -1.31 5.55
CA GLN A 526 21.85 -1.51 4.09
C GLN A 526 20.56 -2.07 3.50
N ILE A 527 19.82 -2.90 4.25
CA ILE A 527 18.49 -3.39 3.87
C ILE A 527 17.46 -2.25 3.97
N ASP A 528 17.49 -1.51 5.07
CA ASP A 528 16.52 -0.44 5.34
C ASP A 528 17.20 0.75 6.05
N LEU A 529 17.49 1.80 5.27
CA LEU A 529 18.11 3.05 5.74
C LEU A 529 17.23 3.81 6.75
N PHE A 530 15.92 3.55 6.75
CA PHE A 530 14.93 4.20 7.61
C PHE A 530 14.48 3.27 8.75
N ASN A 531 15.32 2.31 9.15
CA ASN A 531 15.01 1.43 10.27
C ASN A 531 15.23 2.15 11.61
N TYR A 532 14.17 2.79 12.11
CA TYR A 532 14.20 3.57 13.36
C TYR A 532 14.67 2.75 14.56
N GLY A 533 14.28 1.48 14.64
CA GLY A 533 14.70 0.59 15.72
C GLY A 533 16.20 0.34 15.70
N ILE A 534 16.78 0.09 14.52
CA ILE A 534 18.23 -0.10 14.38
C ILE A 534 19.00 1.18 14.67
N LEU A 535 18.55 2.34 14.19
CA LEU A 535 19.19 3.63 14.46
C LEU A 535 19.17 3.97 15.96
N TYR A 536 18.02 3.78 16.62
CA TYR A 536 17.89 4.05 18.04
C TYR A 536 18.72 3.06 18.89
N GLU A 537 18.71 1.77 18.56
CA GLU A 537 19.57 0.79 19.25
C GLU A 537 21.07 1.08 19.01
N LYS A 538 21.47 1.51 17.81
CA LYS A 538 22.85 1.96 17.53
C LYS A 538 23.23 3.14 18.42
N TYR A 539 22.34 4.10 18.60
CA TYR A 539 22.54 5.20 19.56
C TYR A 539 22.69 4.66 20.99
N LEU A 540 21.85 3.74 21.45
CA LEU A 540 21.95 3.16 22.80
C LEU A 540 23.26 2.40 23.06
N PHE A 541 23.85 1.78 22.03
CA PHE A 541 25.16 1.12 22.13
C PHE A 541 26.34 2.10 22.17
N THR A 542 26.24 3.21 21.45
CA THR A 542 27.38 4.10 21.17
C THR A 542 27.38 5.37 22.00
N GLY A 543 26.20 5.85 22.41
CA GLY A 543 26.00 7.20 22.95
C GLY A 543 26.27 8.32 21.94
N ASP A 544 26.31 8.01 20.64
CA ASP A 544 26.62 8.98 19.60
C ASP A 544 25.39 9.84 19.26
N GLU A 545 25.40 11.09 19.73
CA GLU A 545 24.36 12.08 19.47
C GLU A 545 24.17 12.37 17.97
N HIS A 546 25.16 12.14 17.11
CA HIS A 546 24.97 12.30 15.66
C HIS A 546 23.98 11.28 15.11
N VAL A 547 24.02 10.03 15.58
CA VAL A 547 23.05 8.98 15.18
C VAL A 547 21.65 9.31 15.69
N LEU A 548 21.54 9.86 16.92
CA LEU A 548 20.25 10.30 17.45
C LEU A 548 19.67 11.46 16.63
N ASN A 549 20.49 12.46 16.28
CA ASN A 549 20.07 13.58 15.44
C ASN A 549 19.64 13.11 14.05
N GLN A 550 20.35 12.16 13.44
CA GLN A 550 19.93 11.54 12.19
C GLN A 550 18.54 10.90 12.31
N LEU A 551 18.28 10.17 13.41
CA LEU A 551 16.96 9.60 13.67
C LEU A 551 15.88 10.67 13.81
N ILE A 552 16.16 11.75 14.57
CA ILE A 552 15.22 12.86 14.77
C ILE A 552 14.88 13.54 13.44
N GLU A 553 15.89 13.82 12.61
CA GLU A 553 15.73 14.41 11.28
C GLU A 553 14.83 13.53 10.39
N LEU A 554 15.10 12.22 10.35
CA LEU A 554 14.28 11.25 9.62
C LEU A 554 12.84 11.16 10.12
N MET A 555 12.56 11.50 11.39
CA MET A 555 11.19 11.44 11.92
C MET A 555 10.34 12.69 11.60
N HIS A 556 10.94 13.76 11.06
CA HIS A 556 10.25 14.98 10.58
C HIS A 556 9.25 15.61 11.55
N GLY A 557 9.50 15.52 12.86
CA GLY A 557 8.59 16.04 13.88
C GLY A 557 7.18 15.40 13.86
N ASN A 558 7.01 14.24 13.22
CA ASN A 558 5.72 13.57 13.07
C ASN A 558 5.48 12.62 14.24
N SER A 559 4.50 12.93 15.10
CA SER A 559 4.12 12.14 16.27
C SER A 559 4.00 10.64 15.99
N ASN A 560 3.48 10.29 14.79
CA ASN A 560 3.26 8.92 14.37
C ASN A 560 4.57 8.10 14.32
N ASN A 561 5.66 8.68 13.83
CA ASN A 561 6.94 7.97 13.67
C ASN A 561 7.54 7.60 15.04
N TYR A 562 7.47 8.52 16.01
CA TYR A 562 7.88 8.25 17.39
C TYR A 562 6.97 7.21 18.05
N GLN A 563 5.65 7.30 17.85
CA GLN A 563 4.69 6.35 18.41
C GLN A 563 4.89 4.94 17.84
N GLU A 564 5.18 4.79 16.54
CA GLU A 564 5.49 3.49 15.92
C GLU A 564 6.71 2.84 16.59
N LEU A 565 7.80 3.58 16.74
CA LEU A 565 9.01 3.06 17.39
C LEU A 565 8.75 2.74 18.87
N ALA A 566 8.06 3.61 19.60
CA ALA A 566 7.73 3.38 21.01
C ALA A 566 6.86 2.14 21.21
N LEU A 567 5.88 1.91 20.32
CA LEU A 567 5.00 0.74 20.37
C LEU A 567 5.71 -0.55 19.97
N ASP A 568 6.72 -0.50 19.10
CA ASP A 568 7.59 -1.66 18.83
C ASP A 568 8.29 -2.13 20.12
N TYR A 569 8.80 -1.20 20.94
CA TYR A 569 9.35 -1.50 22.27
C TYR A 569 8.29 -2.00 23.26
N ALA A 570 7.12 -1.36 23.29
CA ALA A 570 6.00 -1.75 24.15
C ALA A 570 5.54 -3.20 23.87
N GLN A 571 5.47 -3.60 22.59
CA GLN A 571 5.10 -4.95 22.18
C GLN A 571 6.11 -6.03 22.62
N ALA A 572 7.36 -5.64 22.91
CA ALA A 572 8.43 -6.48 23.46
C ALA A 572 8.56 -6.36 24.99
N GLY A 573 7.69 -5.59 25.66
CA GLY A 573 7.77 -5.35 27.11
C GLY A 573 8.93 -4.45 27.54
N LEU A 574 9.60 -3.77 26.61
CA LEU A 574 10.70 -2.84 26.86
C LEU A 574 10.16 -1.43 27.17
N TRP A 575 9.50 -1.31 28.32
CA TRP A 575 8.74 -0.10 28.68
C TRP A 575 9.62 1.14 28.91
N LYS A 576 10.88 0.96 29.33
CA LYS A 576 11.81 2.08 29.54
C LYS A 576 12.16 2.75 28.22
N GLU A 577 12.50 1.97 27.20
CA GLU A 577 12.79 2.45 25.86
C GLU A 577 11.55 3.06 25.20
N CYS A 578 10.37 2.45 25.40
CA CYS A 578 9.09 3.04 24.98
C CYS A 578 8.90 4.46 25.55
N ILE A 579 9.08 4.65 26.86
CA ILE A 579 8.98 5.96 27.51
C ILE A 579 10.04 6.93 26.96
N ALA A 580 11.29 6.48 26.81
CA ALA A 580 12.37 7.32 26.31
C ALA A 580 12.12 7.86 24.89
N VAL A 581 11.56 7.03 24.00
CA VAL A 581 11.19 7.47 22.64
C VAL A 581 10.01 8.43 22.67
N LEU A 582 9.02 8.22 23.55
CA LEU A 582 7.91 9.17 23.71
C LEU A 582 8.37 10.49 24.34
N ASP A 583 9.34 10.45 25.25
CA ASP A 583 10.00 11.65 25.81
C ASP A 583 10.78 12.41 24.75
N LEU A 584 11.43 11.70 23.83
CA LEU A 584 12.07 12.31 22.68
C LEU A 584 11.04 13.07 21.83
N ALA A 585 9.88 12.47 21.53
CA ALA A 585 8.80 13.16 20.81
C ALA A 585 8.33 14.44 21.52
N VAL A 586 8.23 14.41 22.86
CA VAL A 586 7.87 15.59 23.66
C VAL A 586 8.95 16.66 23.58
N ARG A 587 10.23 16.28 23.70
CA ARG A 587 11.37 17.19 23.62
C ARG A 587 11.46 17.90 22.27
N GLU A 588 11.21 17.18 21.19
CA GLU A 588 11.25 17.72 19.81
C GLU A 588 9.94 18.43 19.40
N GLY A 589 8.99 18.62 20.32
CA GLY A 589 7.71 19.29 20.03
C GLY A 589 6.79 18.53 19.08
N ALA A 590 7.05 17.23 18.87
CA ALA A 590 6.29 16.35 17.99
C ALA A 590 5.11 15.65 18.68
N ALA A 591 4.99 15.76 20.01
CA ALA A 591 3.99 15.01 20.78
C ALA A 591 2.54 15.51 20.56
N ASP A 592 1.63 14.55 20.41
CA ASP A 592 0.17 14.75 20.43
C ASP A 592 -0.48 14.12 21.68
N ALA A 593 -1.81 14.17 21.79
CA ALA A 593 -2.52 13.59 22.93
C ALA A 593 -2.26 12.08 23.11
N MET A 594 -2.20 11.32 22.01
CA MET A 594 -1.94 9.88 22.06
C MET A 594 -0.55 9.55 22.56
N THR A 595 0.44 10.40 22.27
CA THR A 595 1.81 10.29 22.78
C THR A 595 1.81 10.21 24.31
N TYR A 596 1.05 11.09 24.98
CA TYR A 596 0.92 11.06 26.44
C TYR A 596 0.06 9.90 26.96
N PHE A 597 -0.99 9.50 26.24
CA PHE A 597 -1.75 8.30 26.61
C PHE A 597 -0.89 7.03 26.56
N TYR A 598 -0.04 6.87 25.54
CA TYR A 598 0.90 5.75 25.48
C TYR A 598 1.95 5.83 26.58
N LYS A 599 2.47 7.02 26.88
CA LYS A 599 3.45 7.22 27.96
C LYS A 599 2.87 6.87 29.32
N GLY A 600 1.65 7.31 29.63
CA GLY A 600 0.95 6.94 30.85
C GLY A 600 0.68 5.43 30.95
N TRP A 601 0.33 4.80 29.82
CA TRP A 601 0.17 3.35 29.75
C TRP A 601 1.50 2.62 30.02
N ALA A 602 2.61 3.10 29.48
CA ALA A 602 3.93 2.52 29.72
C ALA A 602 4.37 2.63 31.20
N TYR A 603 4.16 3.78 31.86
CA TYR A 603 4.40 3.91 33.31
C TYR A 603 3.58 2.93 34.14
N PHE A 604 2.29 2.79 33.81
CA PHE A 604 1.41 1.81 34.47
C PHE A 604 1.95 0.38 34.30
N LYS A 605 2.41 0.03 33.09
CA LYS A 605 3.01 -1.29 32.81
C LYS A 605 4.33 -1.55 33.55
N MET A 606 5.04 -0.48 33.95
CA MET A 606 6.20 -0.57 34.84
C MET A 606 5.85 -0.62 36.34
N GLY A 607 4.58 -0.47 36.70
CA GLY A 607 4.12 -0.40 38.09
C GLY A 607 4.22 0.99 38.74
N ASP A 608 4.54 2.04 37.96
CA ASP A 608 4.54 3.42 38.44
C ASP A 608 3.16 4.07 38.20
N GLU A 609 2.18 3.68 39.02
CA GLU A 609 0.81 4.16 38.91
C GLU A 609 0.70 5.68 39.16
N MET A 610 1.51 6.23 40.06
CA MET A 610 1.47 7.65 40.40
C MET A 610 1.84 8.51 39.19
N THR A 611 2.95 8.19 38.52
CA THR A 611 3.37 8.91 37.31
C THR A 611 2.43 8.64 36.14
N ALA A 612 1.89 7.42 36.03
CA ALA A 612 0.88 7.07 35.02
C ALA A 612 -0.36 7.97 35.12
N VAL A 613 -0.94 8.11 36.32
CA VAL A 613 -2.13 8.96 36.57
C VAL A 613 -1.83 10.42 36.24
N ALA A 614 -0.68 10.95 36.64
CA ALA A 614 -0.28 12.32 36.32
C ALA A 614 -0.12 12.53 34.80
N THR A 615 0.44 11.54 34.10
CA THR A 615 0.62 11.57 32.64
C THR A 615 -0.72 11.50 31.90
N PHE A 616 -1.67 10.66 32.35
CA PHE A 616 -3.02 10.62 31.78
C PHE A 616 -3.77 11.94 31.96
N LYS A 617 -3.64 12.59 33.11
CA LYS A 617 -4.22 13.93 33.33
C LYS A 617 -3.60 14.97 32.37
N THR A 618 -2.30 14.85 32.08
CA THR A 618 -1.65 15.71 31.09
C THR A 618 -2.20 15.46 29.69
N ALA A 619 -2.37 14.19 29.29
CA ALA A 619 -2.95 13.81 27.99
C ALA A 619 -4.33 14.43 27.76
N GLU A 620 -5.16 14.52 28.80
CA GLU A 620 -6.48 15.15 28.78
C GLU A 620 -6.46 16.68 28.60
N THR A 621 -5.29 17.32 28.66
CA THR A 621 -5.14 18.77 28.42
C THR A 621 -4.54 19.09 27.05
N ILE A 622 -4.06 18.09 26.32
CA ILE A 622 -3.47 18.28 25.00
C ILE A 622 -4.57 18.58 23.99
N ASN A 623 -4.32 19.54 23.10
CA ASN A 623 -5.25 19.92 22.04
C ASN A 623 -5.66 18.69 21.21
N PRO A 624 -6.96 18.37 21.10
CA PRO A 624 -7.41 17.19 20.38
C PRO A 624 -7.42 17.34 18.85
N ALA A 625 -7.13 18.54 18.33
CA ALA A 625 -7.08 18.79 16.90
C ALA A 625 -6.04 17.89 16.22
N TYR A 626 -6.41 17.34 15.06
CA TYR A 626 -5.57 16.49 14.21
C TYR A 626 -5.01 15.22 14.88
N CYS A 627 -5.59 14.78 15.99
CA CYS A 627 -5.24 13.53 16.67
C CYS A 627 -6.27 12.43 16.31
N PHE A 628 -5.85 11.42 15.53
CA PHE A 628 -6.72 10.38 14.99
C PHE A 628 -6.23 8.97 15.36
N PRO A 629 -6.47 8.49 16.60
CA PRO A 629 -6.06 7.15 17.01
C PRO A 629 -6.78 6.06 16.23
N ASN A 630 -6.02 5.14 15.65
CA ASN A 630 -6.53 4.03 14.85
C ASN A 630 -5.85 2.67 15.11
N ARG A 631 -4.90 2.63 16.06
CA ARG A 631 -4.12 1.44 16.48
C ARG A 631 -4.83 0.57 17.50
N LEU A 632 -4.54 -0.72 17.53
CA LEU A 632 -5.07 -1.63 18.55
C LEU A 632 -4.54 -1.31 19.95
N GLU A 633 -3.27 -0.89 20.06
CA GLU A 633 -2.62 -0.48 21.30
C GLU A 633 -3.27 0.77 21.90
N ALA A 634 -3.84 1.65 21.07
CA ALA A 634 -4.59 2.82 21.56
C ALA A 634 -5.77 2.38 22.43
N ILE A 635 -6.42 1.27 22.10
CA ILE A 635 -7.55 0.73 22.88
C ILE A 635 -7.08 0.35 24.29
N LEU A 636 -5.89 -0.26 24.41
CA LEU A 636 -5.33 -0.64 25.70
C LEU A 636 -4.96 0.59 26.53
N ALA A 637 -4.24 1.54 25.92
CA ALA A 637 -3.81 2.76 26.59
C ALA A 637 -5.00 3.62 27.05
N LEU A 638 -5.99 3.84 26.19
CA LEU A 638 -7.15 4.67 26.49
C LEU A 638 -8.11 4.01 27.49
N ASN A 639 -8.31 2.68 27.44
CA ASN A 639 -9.10 2.00 28.48
C ASN A 639 -8.38 2.04 29.84
N THR A 640 -7.05 1.94 29.86
CA THR A 640 -6.25 2.12 31.08
C THR A 640 -6.43 3.53 31.62
N ALA A 641 -6.28 4.55 30.77
CA ALA A 641 -6.48 5.95 31.16
C ALA A 641 -7.89 6.20 31.73
N LYS A 642 -8.92 5.68 31.07
CA LYS A 642 -10.32 5.76 31.52
C LYS A 642 -10.55 5.08 32.87
N HIS A 643 -9.84 3.99 33.17
CA HIS A 643 -9.93 3.33 34.47
C HIS A 643 -9.39 4.21 35.61
N PHE A 644 -8.30 4.93 35.35
CA PHE A 644 -7.62 5.77 36.35
C PHE A 644 -8.11 7.22 36.42
N ASN A 645 -8.86 7.68 35.42
CA ASN A 645 -9.41 9.03 35.35
C ASN A 645 -10.89 8.99 34.94
N ASP A 646 -11.77 8.79 35.91
CA ASP A 646 -13.22 8.74 35.75
C ASP A 646 -13.85 10.08 35.30
N LYS A 647 -13.09 11.18 35.43
CA LYS A 647 -13.50 12.53 34.98
C LYS A 647 -12.88 12.93 33.64
N GLY A 648 -12.01 12.11 33.05
CA GLY A 648 -11.39 12.38 31.75
C GLY A 648 -12.40 12.28 30.60
N SER A 649 -12.46 13.31 29.75
CA SER A 649 -13.41 13.34 28.62
C SER A 649 -12.78 12.92 27.30
N PHE A 650 -11.47 13.05 27.13
CA PHE A 650 -10.78 12.80 25.87
C PHE A 650 -10.43 11.32 25.68
N ALA A 651 -10.02 10.60 26.72
CA ALA A 651 -9.83 9.16 26.61
C ALA A 651 -11.09 8.43 26.07
N PRO A 652 -12.30 8.65 26.63
CA PRO A 652 -13.52 8.10 26.05
C PRO A 652 -13.88 8.73 24.68
N TYR A 653 -13.58 10.01 24.42
CA TYR A 653 -13.78 10.59 23.07
C TYR A 653 -13.00 9.82 22.00
N TYR A 654 -11.70 9.61 22.23
CA TYR A 654 -10.80 8.92 21.32
C TYR A 654 -11.18 7.45 21.14
N LEU A 655 -11.55 6.75 22.23
CA LEU A 655 -12.11 5.40 22.13
C LEU A 655 -13.38 5.37 21.27
N GLY A 656 -14.24 6.38 21.41
CA GLY A 656 -15.44 6.51 20.59
C GLY A 656 -15.12 6.62 19.10
N CYS A 657 -14.17 7.49 18.74
CA CYS A 657 -13.69 7.67 17.37
C CYS A 657 -13.10 6.38 16.81
N LEU A 658 -12.21 5.74 17.56
CA LEU A 658 -11.56 4.50 17.16
C LEU A 658 -12.58 3.37 16.97
N TYR A 659 -13.51 3.16 17.91
CA TYR A 659 -14.52 2.12 17.75
C TYR A 659 -15.50 2.41 16.61
N PHE A 660 -15.76 3.67 16.30
CA PHE A 660 -16.57 4.03 15.14
C PHE A 660 -15.87 3.64 13.82
N ASP A 661 -14.57 3.95 13.69
CA ASP A 661 -13.71 3.48 12.58
C ASP A 661 -13.72 1.94 12.47
N LYS A 662 -13.58 1.26 13.61
CA LYS A 662 -13.64 -0.21 13.68
C LYS A 662 -15.06 -0.79 13.51
N ARG A 663 -16.06 0.03 13.17
CA ARG A 663 -17.47 -0.36 12.98
C ARG A 663 -18.10 -1.03 14.22
N GLN A 664 -17.55 -0.77 15.40
CA GLN A 664 -18.07 -1.21 16.71
C GLN A 664 -19.00 -0.13 17.27
N TYR A 665 -20.11 0.12 16.59
CA TYR A 665 -20.89 1.34 16.81
C TYR A 665 -21.50 1.48 18.22
N SER A 666 -21.92 0.38 18.85
CA SER A 666 -22.41 0.42 20.24
C SER A 666 -21.33 0.88 21.23
N GLN A 667 -20.08 0.46 21.02
CA GLN A 667 -18.95 0.84 21.85
C GLN A 667 -18.56 2.29 21.57
N ALA A 668 -18.64 2.71 20.30
CA ALA A 668 -18.43 4.10 19.91
C ALA A 668 -19.40 5.03 20.64
N GLN A 669 -20.70 4.73 20.56
CA GLN A 669 -21.77 5.48 21.22
C GLN A 669 -21.54 5.57 22.73
N GLN A 670 -21.29 4.43 23.40
CA GLN A 670 -21.11 4.41 24.85
C GLN A 670 -19.96 5.30 25.30
N ASN A 671 -18.82 5.27 24.60
CA ASN A 671 -17.68 6.10 24.96
C ASN A 671 -17.92 7.59 24.62
N TRP A 672 -18.57 7.92 23.50
CA TRP A 672 -18.93 9.31 23.22
C TRP A 672 -19.96 9.88 24.19
N GLN A 673 -20.94 9.08 24.64
CA GLN A 673 -21.88 9.51 25.67
C GLN A 673 -21.15 9.78 26.99
N LEU A 674 -20.21 8.91 27.39
CA LEU A 674 -19.39 9.14 28.58
C LEU A 674 -18.55 10.42 28.44
N SER A 675 -17.91 10.62 27.28
CA SER A 675 -17.15 11.83 26.99
C SER A 675 -18.01 13.10 27.11
N ALA A 676 -19.22 13.10 26.53
CA ALA A 676 -20.16 14.21 26.61
C ALA A 676 -20.71 14.45 28.03
N GLN A 677 -20.77 13.41 28.87
CA GLN A 677 -21.13 13.54 30.29
C GLN A 677 -19.99 14.19 31.09
N CYS A 678 -18.74 13.80 30.83
CA CYS A 678 -17.56 14.35 31.50
C CYS A 678 -17.25 15.79 31.05
N ASN A 679 -17.43 16.10 29.77
CA ASN A 679 -17.24 17.43 29.19
C ASN A 679 -18.38 17.79 28.23
N PRO A 680 -19.49 18.36 28.74
CA PRO A 680 -20.66 18.71 27.94
C PRO A 680 -20.44 19.90 26.99
N GLU A 681 -19.31 20.61 27.12
CA GLU A 681 -18.97 21.80 26.33
C GLU A 681 -18.07 21.48 25.13
N TYR A 682 -17.64 20.23 24.95
CA TYR A 682 -16.84 19.85 23.80
C TYR A 682 -17.72 19.65 22.55
N PRO A 683 -17.66 20.51 21.52
CA PRO A 683 -18.59 20.46 20.38
C PRO A 683 -18.46 19.19 19.55
N THR A 684 -17.24 18.68 19.37
CA THR A 684 -16.96 17.58 18.44
C THR A 684 -17.59 16.25 18.89
N VAL A 685 -17.73 16.00 20.19
CA VAL A 685 -18.41 14.78 20.67
C VAL A 685 -19.91 14.81 20.35
N TRP A 686 -20.55 15.97 20.47
CA TRP A 686 -21.97 16.14 20.09
C TRP A 686 -22.17 15.97 18.59
N ARG A 687 -21.28 16.53 17.77
CA ARG A 687 -21.26 16.29 16.32
C ARG A 687 -21.17 14.79 16.00
N ASN A 688 -20.26 14.07 16.65
CA ASN A 688 -20.08 12.64 16.42
C ASN A 688 -21.32 11.82 16.85
N LEU A 689 -21.92 12.14 18.00
CA LEU A 689 -23.19 11.54 18.42
C LEU A 689 -24.30 11.85 17.41
N ALA A 690 -24.44 13.10 16.95
CA ALA A 690 -25.42 13.47 15.94
C ALA A 690 -25.31 12.62 14.67
N LEU A 691 -24.10 12.45 14.15
CA LEU A 691 -23.84 11.60 12.98
C LEU A 691 -24.17 10.13 13.23
N TYR A 692 -23.91 9.61 14.43
CA TYR A 692 -24.29 8.26 14.82
C TYR A 692 -25.81 8.07 14.86
N TYR A 693 -26.55 8.95 15.56
CA TYR A 693 -28.01 8.86 15.68
C TYR A 693 -28.69 8.98 14.30
N ALA A 694 -28.24 9.90 13.45
CA ALA A 694 -28.78 10.08 12.11
C ALA A 694 -28.52 8.87 11.19
N ASN A 695 -27.28 8.36 11.18
CA ASN A 695 -26.86 7.38 10.17
C ASN A 695 -27.01 5.92 10.61
N LYS A 696 -27.03 5.63 11.92
CA LYS A 696 -27.09 4.26 12.45
C LYS A 696 -28.40 3.92 13.13
N LEU A 697 -29.06 4.90 13.74
CA LEU A 697 -30.36 4.69 14.41
C LEU A 697 -31.55 5.27 13.64
N ALA A 698 -31.30 6.10 12.61
CA ALA A 698 -32.33 6.89 11.92
C ALA A 698 -33.19 7.76 12.88
N ASP A 699 -32.63 8.11 14.04
CA ASP A 699 -33.24 9.03 15.00
C ASP A 699 -32.83 10.46 14.64
N HIS A 700 -33.65 11.09 13.80
CA HIS A 700 -33.35 12.41 13.25
C HIS A 700 -33.58 13.55 14.24
N ASP A 701 -34.50 13.42 15.18
CA ASP A 701 -34.81 14.46 16.16
C ASP A 701 -33.64 14.62 17.15
N THR A 702 -33.16 13.50 17.71
CA THR A 702 -31.98 13.52 18.59
C THR A 702 -30.73 13.97 17.84
N ALA A 703 -30.54 13.47 16.61
CA ALA A 703 -29.41 13.88 15.80
C ALA A 703 -29.39 15.38 15.54
N LEU A 704 -30.56 15.97 15.24
CA LEU A 704 -30.66 17.39 15.00
C LEU A 704 -30.34 18.20 16.26
N ALA A 705 -30.93 17.83 17.40
CA ALA A 705 -30.66 18.52 18.67
C ALA A 705 -29.16 18.50 19.02
N TYR A 706 -28.49 17.37 18.80
CA TYR A 706 -27.04 17.25 19.02
C TYR A 706 -26.21 18.05 18.02
N MET A 707 -26.60 18.10 16.75
CA MET A 707 -25.88 18.89 15.74
C MET A 707 -26.03 20.40 16.00
N GLU A 708 -27.24 20.85 16.34
CA GLU A 708 -27.49 22.25 16.72
C GLU A 708 -26.70 22.63 17.99
N ARG A 709 -26.61 21.71 18.96
CA ARG A 709 -25.76 21.89 20.15
C ARG A 709 -24.28 21.95 19.80
N ALA A 710 -23.80 21.07 18.93
CA ALA A 710 -22.39 21.08 18.50
C ALA A 710 -22.02 22.44 17.88
N PHE A 711 -22.89 22.98 17.03
CA PHE A 711 -22.68 24.28 16.41
C PHE A 711 -22.84 25.45 17.39
N SER A 712 -23.78 25.38 18.35
CA SER A 712 -23.94 26.44 19.35
C SER A 712 -22.73 26.55 20.29
N LEU A 713 -22.04 25.44 20.55
CA LEU A 713 -20.80 25.38 21.33
C LEU A 713 -19.58 25.93 20.56
N ASN A 714 -19.59 25.89 19.23
CA ASN A 714 -18.55 26.51 18.39
C ASN A 714 -19.12 27.02 17.06
N GLN A 715 -19.52 28.30 17.06
CA GLN A 715 -20.12 28.95 15.89
C GLN A 715 -19.11 29.35 14.80
N ASN A 716 -17.82 29.07 14.98
CA ASN A 716 -16.77 29.32 13.99
C ASN A 716 -16.38 28.06 13.20
N ASP A 717 -17.03 26.91 13.45
CA ASP A 717 -16.74 25.66 12.77
C ASP A 717 -17.54 25.54 11.46
N ALA A 718 -16.90 25.93 10.35
CA ALA A 718 -17.48 25.83 9.01
C ALA A 718 -17.90 24.41 8.63
N ARG A 719 -17.19 23.39 9.14
CA ARG A 719 -17.50 21.98 8.85
C ARG A 719 -18.79 21.56 9.54
N VAL A 720 -18.96 21.91 10.81
CA VAL A 720 -20.20 21.64 11.55
C VAL A 720 -21.36 22.42 10.96
N LEU A 721 -21.17 23.68 10.57
CA LEU A 721 -22.20 24.47 9.89
C LEU A 721 -22.67 23.81 8.59
N MET A 722 -21.73 23.39 7.75
CA MET A 722 -22.02 22.66 6.51
C MET A 722 -22.82 21.38 6.79
N GLU A 723 -22.42 20.58 7.78
CA GLU A 723 -23.09 19.33 8.12
C GLU A 723 -24.49 19.54 8.72
N LEU A 724 -24.67 20.59 9.51
CA LEU A 724 -25.98 21.00 10.02
C LEU A 724 -26.92 21.41 8.88
N ASP A 725 -26.43 22.20 7.91
CA ASP A 725 -27.23 22.55 6.72
C ASP A 725 -27.60 21.31 5.89
N GLN A 726 -26.68 20.35 5.72
CA GLN A 726 -26.99 19.09 5.06
C GLN A 726 -28.04 18.28 5.83
N LEU A 727 -28.01 18.28 7.16
CA LEU A 727 -29.03 17.63 7.97
C LEU A 727 -30.39 18.35 7.81
N TYR A 728 -30.42 19.68 7.84
CA TYR A 728 -31.64 20.45 7.54
C TYR A 728 -32.21 20.15 6.16
N LYS A 729 -31.35 20.02 5.15
CA LYS A 729 -31.75 19.61 3.80
C LYS A 729 -32.40 18.23 3.80
N ARG A 730 -31.80 17.24 4.47
CA ARG A 730 -32.33 15.88 4.58
C ARG A 730 -33.67 15.84 5.32
N LEU A 731 -33.86 16.75 6.27
CA LEU A 731 -35.11 16.94 7.02
C LEU A 731 -36.12 17.85 6.30
N GLN A 732 -35.91 18.12 5.01
CA GLN A 732 -36.86 18.86 4.17
C GLN A 732 -37.15 20.30 4.66
N ARG A 733 -36.22 20.93 5.39
CA ARG A 733 -36.36 22.37 5.71
C ARG A 733 -36.29 23.22 4.45
N ALA A 734 -37.09 24.27 4.39
CA ALA A 734 -37.23 25.08 3.18
C ALA A 734 -35.89 25.75 2.80
N PRO A 735 -35.51 25.80 1.50
CA PRO A 735 -34.26 26.44 1.07
C PRO A 735 -34.12 27.90 1.54
N ALA A 736 -35.22 28.64 1.63
CA ALA A 736 -35.23 30.01 2.14
C ALA A 736 -34.83 30.11 3.62
N GLU A 737 -35.30 29.17 4.46
CA GLU A 737 -34.96 29.11 5.88
C GLU A 737 -33.48 28.75 6.08
N ARG A 738 -33.00 27.76 5.33
CA ARG A 738 -31.60 27.33 5.35
C ARG A 738 -30.67 28.45 4.90
N LEU A 739 -30.99 29.13 3.80
CA LEU A 739 -30.24 30.29 3.33
C LEU A 739 -30.25 31.43 4.36
N ALA A 740 -31.40 31.71 4.97
CA ALA A 740 -31.50 32.73 6.02
C ALA A 740 -30.65 32.38 7.25
N PHE A 741 -30.55 31.10 7.60
CA PHE A 741 -29.67 30.62 8.66
C PHE A 741 -28.18 30.77 8.28
N LEU A 742 -27.78 30.29 7.11
CA LEU A 742 -26.41 30.39 6.61
C LEU A 742 -25.92 31.86 6.50
N LYS A 743 -26.79 32.77 6.07
CA LYS A 743 -26.50 34.22 6.01
C LYS A 743 -26.16 34.87 7.36
N LYS A 744 -26.42 34.20 8.49
CA LYS A 744 -25.98 34.67 9.81
C LYS A 744 -24.47 34.47 10.04
N TYR A 745 -23.82 33.64 9.22
CA TYR A 745 -22.41 33.25 9.35
C TYR A 745 -21.66 33.42 8.01
N PRO A 746 -21.62 34.63 7.44
CA PRO A 746 -21.04 34.87 6.11
C PRO A 746 -19.56 34.50 6.02
N ASP A 747 -18.81 34.69 7.11
CA ASP A 747 -17.35 34.45 7.15
C ASP A 747 -16.98 32.96 7.05
N LEU A 748 -17.94 32.05 7.24
CA LEU A 748 -17.73 30.59 7.14
C LEU A 748 -18.10 30.01 5.77
N MET A 749 -18.59 30.84 4.84
CA MET A 749 -19.07 30.42 3.51
C MET A 749 -18.12 30.77 2.35
N LEU A 750 -16.97 31.37 2.66
CA LEU A 750 -16.00 31.86 1.67
C LEU A 750 -14.99 30.80 1.25
#